data_AF-Q9R1S3-F1
#
_entry.id   AF-Q9R1S3-F1
#
_cell.length_a   1.000
_cell.length_b   1.000
_cell.length_c   1.000
_cell.angle_alpha   90.00
_cell.angle_beta   90.00
_cell.angle_gamma   90.00
#
_symmetry.space_group_name_H-M   'P 1'
#
loop_
_entity.id
_entity.type
_entity.pdbx_description
1 polymer ?
#
loop_
_entity_poly.entity_id
_entity_poly.type
_entity_poly.pdbx_seq_one_letter_code
_entity_poly.pdbx_strand_id
1 'polypeptide(L)'
;MLLFFALGLLIHFVFFASIFDIYFTSPLVHGMTPQFTPLPPPAKRLVLFVADGLRADTLYELDEDGNSRAPFIRNVIIHEGSWGVSHTRVPTESRPGHVALIAGFYEDVSAVAKGWKENPVEFDSLFNESKYTWSWGSPDILPMFAKGASGDHVYTYSYDAQREDFGAHDATKLDTWVFDKVKDFFDAARNNQSLFTKVNEEKVVFFLHLLGIDTNGHAHRPSSREYKDNIKKVDDGVKEIVSIFKHFYGDDGKTAFIFTSDHGMTDWGSHGAGHPSETLTPFVTWGAGIKFPQNVSAQQYDDEFLKEWRLENWKRRDVNQADIAPLMASLIGVPFPLNSVGILPVGYLNNTGLFKAESMFTNAVQILEQFKVKMTQKKEATLPFLFTPFKLLSDSQQLDILRKARSYIKQEKFDEVVSLCEELIDLALRGLSYYHTYDRLFLGINVAVGFVGWMSYTSLLIIKSHSNIPKGTRKEGKKPHCLLLYSFIATGVLVACFLMIQACPWTYYVYCLLPVPIWYAVLREHEVIQDLVESLLTFPRSHFVAYLLVFTLGIEVLVLSFFYRYMLTAGLIVFAGWPFLTQLWTRAKITFLSWAFFSLLLAVFPLMPVVGRKPNLSLVMGAGFLVLLLSLAVVTTLGKRNIKLVKGELLVLLLQMLSTVLSMYVVYSTHHSLLKKEGLPLMNQIVSWATLASSLVAPLLSSTALSQRLASILLSLMSTYLLLSTGYEALFPLVLSCLMFVWIQVEQETLQQPGVSCKQKLTSIQFTCDTDIAQFRQLCPDDIRRAFFLVFFLLTAFFGTGNIASINSFDLASVYCFLTVFSPFMMGALMMWKILIPFVLVMCAFEAVQITTQLSSKGLFLVVLIISDIMALHFFFLVKDSGSWLDIGTSISHYVIVMSMTIFLVFLNGLAQLLTTKKLQLCGKPKSHLM
;
A
#
# COMPACT_ATOMS: atom_id res chain seq x y z
N MET A 1 15.62 32.07 1.37
CA MET A 1 14.80 31.03 2.04
C MET A 1 13.72 30.47 1.13
N LEU A 2 12.83 31.26 0.52
CA LEU A 2 11.84 30.72 -0.44
C LEU A 2 12.50 29.92 -1.58
N LEU A 3 13.62 30.42 -2.13
CA LEU A 3 14.45 29.70 -3.10
C LEU A 3 15.02 28.38 -2.55
N PHE A 4 15.44 28.35 -1.28
CA PHE A 4 15.96 27.13 -0.65
C PHE A 4 14.85 26.09 -0.46
N PHE A 5 13.67 26.52 0.00
CA PHE A 5 12.50 25.64 0.11
C PHE A 5 12.06 25.11 -1.26
N ALA A 6 12.02 25.96 -2.29
CA ALA A 6 11.70 25.54 -3.65
C ALA A 6 12.74 24.55 -4.21
N LEU A 7 14.03 24.80 -3.99
CA LEU A 7 15.10 23.90 -4.38
C LEU A 7 15.04 22.58 -3.61
N GLY A 8 14.82 22.63 -2.30
CA GLY A 8 14.63 21.47 -1.47
C GLY A 8 13.45 20.63 -1.96
N LEU A 9 12.30 21.26 -2.22
CA LEU A 9 11.13 20.57 -2.77
C LEU A 9 11.44 19.88 -4.11
N LEU A 10 12.15 20.56 -5.02
CA LEU A 10 12.56 19.99 -6.30
C LEU A 10 13.48 18.77 -6.11
N ILE A 11 14.46 18.87 -5.21
CA ILE A 11 15.38 17.77 -4.89
C ILE A 11 14.64 16.55 -4.33
N HIS A 12 13.69 16.78 -3.41
CA HIS A 12 12.89 15.70 -2.85
C HIS A 12 11.94 15.10 -3.88
N PHE A 13 11.43 15.88 -4.83
CA PHE A 13 10.65 15.35 -5.95
C PHE A 13 11.51 14.44 -6.84
N VAL A 14 12.77 14.79 -7.09
CA VAL A 14 13.71 13.92 -7.82
C VAL A 14 13.98 12.63 -7.04
N PHE A 15 14.28 12.71 -5.74
CA PHE A 15 14.48 11.53 -4.91
C PHE A 15 13.24 10.64 -4.84
N PHE A 16 12.05 11.25 -4.73
CA PHE A 16 10.78 10.54 -4.79
C PHE A 16 10.60 9.83 -6.14
N ALA A 17 10.82 10.53 -7.26
CA ALA A 17 10.67 9.96 -8.60
C ALA A 17 11.68 8.84 -8.87
N SER A 18 12.87 8.89 -8.26
CA SER A 18 13.96 7.96 -8.56
C SER A 18 13.63 6.49 -8.28
N ILE A 19 12.81 6.19 -7.27
CA ILE A 19 12.45 4.80 -6.99
C ILE A 19 11.64 4.17 -8.14
N PHE A 20 10.85 4.96 -8.86
CA PHE A 20 10.00 4.46 -9.95
C PHE A 20 10.84 4.02 -11.14
N ASP A 21 11.86 4.80 -11.50
CA ASP A 21 12.77 4.47 -12.61
C ASP A 21 13.80 3.38 -12.26
N ILE A 22 14.08 3.17 -10.97
CA ILE A 22 15.08 2.19 -10.50
C ILE A 22 14.46 0.83 -10.18
N TYR A 23 13.25 0.83 -9.62
CA TYR A 23 12.59 -0.37 -9.07
C TYR A 23 11.25 -0.70 -9.76
N PHE A 24 10.53 0.29 -10.30
CA PHE A 24 9.15 0.11 -10.81
C PHE A 24 9.05 0.31 -12.33
N THR A 25 10.05 -0.16 -13.06
CA THR A 25 10.00 -0.22 -14.54
C THR A 25 9.24 -1.46 -14.99
N SER A 26 8.59 -1.41 -16.15
CA SER A 26 7.86 -2.58 -16.67
C SER A 26 8.82 -3.75 -16.99
N PRO A 27 8.53 -4.96 -16.50
CA PRO A 27 9.26 -6.16 -16.86
C PRO A 27 8.88 -6.67 -18.25
N LEU A 28 7.75 -6.20 -18.81
CA LEU A 28 7.22 -6.66 -20.08
C LEU A 28 8.18 -6.32 -21.23
N VAL A 29 8.19 -7.22 -22.20
CA VAL A 29 9.02 -7.16 -23.40
C VAL A 29 8.08 -7.23 -24.59
N HIS A 30 8.37 -6.46 -25.65
CA HIS A 30 7.60 -6.47 -26.89
C HIS A 30 8.50 -6.81 -28.08
N GLY A 31 7.88 -7.18 -29.20
CA GLY A 31 8.59 -7.51 -30.44
C GLY A 31 8.98 -8.99 -30.57
N MET A 32 8.43 -9.86 -29.73
CA MET A 32 8.61 -11.31 -29.85
C MET A 32 7.63 -11.89 -30.86
N THR A 33 7.99 -13.05 -31.43
CA THR A 33 7.11 -13.80 -32.33
C THR A 33 6.28 -14.80 -31.51
N PRO A 34 4.93 -14.78 -31.59
CA PRO A 34 4.08 -15.75 -30.90
C PRO A 34 4.41 -17.19 -31.28
N GLN A 35 4.53 -18.07 -30.28
CA GLN A 35 4.79 -19.50 -30.47
C GLN A 35 3.55 -20.31 -30.10
N PHE A 36 3.20 -21.30 -30.93
CA PHE A 36 2.10 -22.24 -30.67
C PHE A 36 2.55 -23.69 -30.91
N THR A 37 1.91 -24.62 -30.22
CA THR A 37 2.18 -26.05 -30.41
C THR A 37 1.68 -26.47 -31.80
N PRO A 38 2.53 -27.07 -32.67
CA PRO A 38 2.15 -27.43 -34.03
C PRO A 38 1.23 -28.67 -34.13
N LEU A 39 0.91 -29.29 -33.00
CA LEU A 39 0.09 -30.51 -32.93
C LEU A 39 -1.38 -30.16 -32.68
N PRO A 40 -2.33 -31.00 -33.14
CA PRO A 40 -3.75 -30.75 -32.92
C PRO A 40 -4.09 -30.60 -31.44
N PRO A 41 -4.82 -29.53 -31.04
CA PRO A 41 -5.22 -29.34 -29.65
C PRO A 41 -6.27 -30.37 -29.22
N PRO A 42 -6.30 -30.77 -27.94
CA PRO A 42 -7.29 -31.71 -27.44
C PRO A 42 -8.72 -31.12 -27.38
N ALA A 43 -8.86 -29.82 -27.14
CA ALA A 43 -10.13 -29.12 -27.04
C ALA A 43 -10.33 -28.12 -28.20
N LYS A 44 -11.59 -27.87 -28.57
CA LYS A 44 -11.98 -26.78 -29.49
C LYS A 44 -12.36 -25.51 -28.74
N ARG A 45 -12.86 -25.66 -27.52
CA ARG A 45 -13.40 -24.58 -26.70
C ARG A 45 -13.05 -24.74 -25.23
N LEU A 46 -12.92 -23.62 -24.55
CA LEU A 46 -12.58 -23.53 -23.13
C LEU A 46 -13.65 -22.74 -22.38
N VAL A 47 -14.04 -23.23 -21.20
CA VAL A 47 -14.92 -22.52 -20.26
C VAL A 47 -14.15 -22.27 -18.97
N LEU A 48 -13.95 -21.00 -18.65
CA LEU A 48 -13.27 -20.53 -17.45
C LEU A 48 -14.28 -19.92 -16.48
N PHE A 49 -14.45 -20.54 -15.32
CA PHE A 49 -15.18 -20.00 -14.17
C PHE A 49 -14.19 -19.46 -13.14
N VAL A 50 -14.32 -18.18 -12.80
CA VAL A 50 -13.56 -17.57 -11.71
C VAL A 50 -14.56 -17.09 -10.65
N ALA A 51 -14.51 -17.72 -9.49
CA ALA A 51 -15.34 -17.39 -8.34
C ALA A 51 -14.56 -16.46 -7.40
N ASP A 52 -14.72 -15.15 -7.59
CA ASP A 52 -13.93 -14.10 -6.95
C ASP A 52 -13.99 -14.20 -5.42
N GLY A 53 -12.84 -14.05 -4.76
CA GLY A 53 -12.70 -14.13 -3.31
C GLY A 53 -12.83 -15.53 -2.70
N LEU A 54 -12.95 -16.59 -3.51
CA LEU A 54 -13.11 -17.96 -3.03
C LEU A 54 -11.79 -18.59 -2.52
N ARG A 55 -11.75 -18.84 -1.22
CA ARG A 55 -10.69 -19.59 -0.54
C ARG A 55 -10.68 -21.08 -0.93
N ALA A 56 -9.49 -21.67 -1.05
CA ALA A 56 -9.34 -23.11 -1.29
C ALA A 56 -9.96 -23.95 -0.17
N ASP A 57 -9.70 -23.57 1.08
CA ASP A 57 -10.20 -24.28 2.26
C ASP A 57 -11.73 -24.37 2.28
N THR A 58 -12.44 -23.25 2.10
CA THR A 58 -13.89 -23.22 2.27
C THR A 58 -14.62 -23.97 1.16
N LEU A 59 -14.02 -24.08 -0.03
CA LEU A 59 -14.53 -24.94 -1.11
C LEU A 59 -14.33 -26.42 -0.80
N TYR A 60 -13.12 -26.81 -0.37
CA TYR A 60 -12.74 -28.22 -0.20
C TYR A 60 -13.18 -28.83 1.13
N GLU A 61 -13.27 -28.01 2.18
CA GLU A 61 -13.77 -28.40 3.50
C GLU A 61 -15.21 -28.91 3.44
N LEU A 62 -15.46 -29.89 4.29
CA LEU A 62 -16.80 -30.38 4.55
C LEU A 62 -17.50 -29.48 5.58
N ASP A 63 -18.83 -29.49 5.57
CA ASP A 63 -19.62 -28.89 6.63
C ASP A 63 -19.66 -29.77 7.89
N GLU A 64 -20.37 -29.30 8.90
CA GLU A 64 -20.48 -29.94 10.22
C GLU A 64 -21.11 -31.35 10.12
N ASP A 65 -21.93 -31.59 9.09
CA ASP A 65 -22.56 -32.88 8.80
C ASP A 65 -21.68 -33.80 7.95
N GLY A 66 -20.48 -33.33 7.56
CA GLY A 66 -19.55 -34.07 6.69
C GLY A 66 -19.92 -34.02 5.20
N ASN A 67 -20.80 -33.11 4.79
CA ASN A 67 -21.18 -32.90 3.39
C ASN A 67 -20.34 -31.80 2.75
N SER A 68 -20.16 -31.87 1.43
CA SER A 68 -19.47 -30.79 0.71
C SER A 68 -20.39 -29.62 0.45
N ARG A 69 -19.88 -28.40 0.61
CA ARG A 69 -20.58 -27.17 0.23
C ARG A 69 -20.66 -26.97 -1.28
N ALA A 70 -19.80 -27.65 -2.04
CA ALA A 70 -19.78 -27.62 -3.50
C ALA A 70 -19.83 -29.08 -4.03
N PRO A 71 -20.98 -29.76 -3.88
CA PRO A 71 -21.11 -31.18 -4.23
C PRO A 71 -20.85 -31.46 -5.71
N PHE A 72 -21.15 -30.56 -6.64
CA PHE A 72 -20.84 -30.75 -8.05
C PHE A 72 -19.33 -30.68 -8.31
N ILE A 73 -18.66 -29.63 -7.84
CA ILE A 73 -17.19 -29.51 -7.98
C ILE A 73 -16.49 -30.67 -7.28
N ARG A 74 -16.94 -31.08 -6.08
CA ARG A 74 -16.40 -32.27 -5.41
C ARG A 74 -16.62 -33.55 -6.22
N ASN A 75 -17.78 -33.70 -6.86
CA ASN A 75 -18.04 -34.83 -7.75
C ASN A 75 -17.09 -34.85 -8.95
N VAL A 76 -16.78 -33.68 -9.53
CA VAL A 76 -15.78 -33.54 -10.61
C VAL A 76 -14.40 -34.01 -10.12
N ILE A 77 -13.95 -33.57 -8.94
CA ILE A 77 -12.66 -33.97 -8.36
C ILE A 77 -12.53 -35.49 -8.22
N ILE A 78 -13.62 -36.16 -7.84
CA ILE A 78 -13.63 -37.59 -7.54
C ILE A 78 -13.77 -38.44 -8.81
N HIS A 79 -14.50 -37.97 -9.83
CA HIS A 79 -14.90 -38.83 -10.96
C HIS A 79 -14.41 -38.37 -12.34
N GLU A 80 -14.20 -37.07 -12.57
CA GLU A 80 -14.05 -36.53 -13.94
C GLU A 80 -12.73 -35.76 -14.16
N GLY A 81 -12.23 -35.06 -13.15
CA GLY A 81 -11.22 -34.02 -13.29
C GLY A 81 -9.91 -34.22 -12.54
N SER A 82 -9.03 -33.23 -12.69
CA SER A 82 -7.82 -33.06 -11.90
C SER A 82 -7.94 -31.80 -11.04
N TRP A 83 -7.26 -31.79 -9.89
CA TRP A 83 -7.45 -30.74 -8.89
C TRP A 83 -6.16 -30.42 -8.13
N GLY A 84 -6.16 -29.25 -7.49
CA GLY A 84 -5.15 -28.84 -6.52
C GLY A 84 -5.34 -27.39 -6.10
N VAL A 85 -4.29 -26.77 -5.57
CA VAL A 85 -4.31 -25.37 -5.17
C VAL A 85 -3.60 -24.52 -6.23
N SER A 86 -4.25 -23.44 -6.64
CA SER A 86 -3.63 -22.36 -7.39
C SER A 86 -3.01 -21.38 -6.39
N HIS A 87 -1.70 -21.23 -6.46
CA HIS A 87 -0.95 -20.27 -5.65
C HIS A 87 -0.99 -18.91 -6.34
N THR A 88 -1.94 -18.07 -5.92
CA THR A 88 -1.96 -16.67 -6.36
C THR A 88 -0.84 -15.90 -5.69
N ARG A 89 -0.35 -14.90 -6.39
CA ARG A 89 0.52 -13.89 -5.78
C ARG A 89 -0.35 -12.70 -5.49
N VAL A 90 -0.15 -12.16 -4.30
CA VAL A 90 -0.13 -10.74 -4.03
C VAL A 90 0.11 -9.86 -5.29
N PRO A 91 -0.55 -8.69 -5.42
CA PRO A 91 -1.63 -8.26 -4.55
C PRO A 91 -2.79 -9.19 -4.87
N THR A 92 -3.36 -9.81 -3.85
CA THR A 92 -4.45 -10.76 -4.05
C THR A 92 -5.73 -9.95 -4.25
N GLU A 93 -5.76 -9.21 -5.35
CA GLU A 93 -6.80 -8.29 -5.81
C GLU A 93 -7.29 -8.81 -7.16
N SER A 94 -8.55 -8.53 -7.50
CA SER A 94 -9.19 -9.19 -8.62
C SER A 94 -8.44 -8.97 -9.95
N ARG A 95 -8.01 -7.73 -10.24
CA ARG A 95 -7.28 -7.45 -11.49
C ARG A 95 -5.95 -8.22 -11.63
N PRO A 96 -4.96 -8.10 -10.72
CA PRO A 96 -3.74 -8.91 -10.73
C PRO A 96 -3.98 -10.41 -10.88
N GLY A 97 -4.95 -10.96 -10.14
CA GLY A 97 -5.25 -12.39 -10.17
C GLY A 97 -5.75 -12.82 -11.56
N HIS A 98 -6.60 -12.01 -12.18
CA HIS A 98 -7.06 -12.25 -13.54
C HIS A 98 -5.95 -12.10 -14.60
N VAL A 99 -5.05 -11.12 -14.47
CA VAL A 99 -3.89 -10.97 -15.37
C VAL A 99 -2.99 -12.21 -15.28
N ALA A 100 -2.73 -12.72 -14.07
CA ALA A 100 -1.98 -13.96 -13.89
C ALA A 100 -2.70 -15.16 -14.51
N LEU A 101 -4.01 -15.31 -14.29
CA LEU A 101 -4.81 -16.39 -14.84
C LEU A 101 -4.82 -16.40 -16.36
N ILE A 102 -5.03 -15.26 -17.01
CA ILE A 102 -5.39 -15.17 -18.44
C ILE A 102 -4.18 -14.77 -19.32
N ALA A 103 -3.27 -13.95 -18.81
CA ALA A 103 -2.06 -13.51 -19.53
C ALA A 103 -0.79 -14.23 -19.05
N GLY A 104 -0.84 -14.94 -17.91
CA GLY A 104 0.25 -15.80 -17.46
C GLY A 104 1.45 -15.04 -16.90
N PHE A 105 1.28 -13.78 -16.52
CA PHE A 105 2.30 -13.01 -15.81
C PHE A 105 1.70 -12.31 -14.60
N TYR A 106 2.52 -12.07 -13.60
CA TYR A 106 2.09 -11.36 -12.39
C TYR A 106 2.10 -9.87 -12.62
N GLU A 107 1.33 -9.15 -11.83
CA GLU A 107 1.13 -7.71 -11.95
C GLU A 107 2.41 -6.92 -12.30
N ASP A 108 2.27 -5.98 -13.25
CA ASP A 108 3.37 -5.11 -13.64
C ASP A 108 3.65 -4.11 -12.52
N VAL A 109 4.87 -4.18 -11.96
CA VAL A 109 5.32 -3.26 -10.91
C VAL A 109 5.22 -1.78 -11.29
N SER A 110 5.23 -1.45 -12.58
CA SER A 110 5.04 -0.09 -13.10
C SER A 110 3.58 0.40 -13.10
N ALA A 111 2.59 -0.49 -12.91
CA ALA A 111 1.19 -0.09 -12.80
C ALA A 111 0.90 0.78 -11.55
N VAL A 112 1.87 0.90 -10.64
CA VAL A 112 1.87 1.86 -9.53
C VAL A 112 1.60 3.28 -10.01
N ALA A 113 2.18 3.65 -11.16
CA ALA A 113 2.06 4.98 -11.74
C ALA A 113 0.66 5.27 -12.30
N LYS A 114 -0.16 4.24 -12.52
CA LYS A 114 -1.57 4.33 -12.95
C LYS A 114 -2.55 4.09 -11.80
N GLY A 115 -2.06 4.08 -10.56
CA GLY A 115 -2.87 3.79 -9.38
C GLY A 115 -3.49 2.39 -9.43
N TRP A 116 -2.79 1.43 -10.07
CA TRP A 116 -3.21 0.03 -10.16
C TRP A 116 -4.52 -0.24 -10.91
N LYS A 117 -5.09 0.78 -11.58
CA LYS A 117 -6.35 0.64 -12.31
C LYS A 117 -6.20 0.01 -13.68
N GLU A 118 -5.03 0.20 -14.29
CA GLU A 118 -4.76 -0.26 -15.65
C GLU A 118 -3.30 -0.64 -15.78
N ASN A 119 -3.01 -1.69 -16.54
CA ASN A 119 -1.64 -1.97 -16.97
C ASN A 119 -1.17 -0.80 -17.85
N PRO A 120 -0.03 -0.17 -17.53
CA PRO A 120 0.45 1.00 -18.27
C PRO A 120 0.94 0.64 -19.68
N VAL A 121 1.12 -0.66 -19.92
CA VAL A 121 1.70 -1.25 -21.11
C VAL A 121 0.72 -2.30 -21.63
N GLU A 122 0.48 -2.28 -22.94
CA GLU A 122 -0.33 -3.31 -23.60
C GLU A 122 0.33 -4.68 -23.47
N PHE A 123 -0.45 -5.71 -23.19
CA PHE A 123 0.04 -7.06 -23.01
C PHE A 123 -0.83 -8.03 -23.79
N ASP A 124 -0.21 -9.15 -24.17
CA ASP A 124 -0.91 -10.26 -24.80
C ASP A 124 -1.52 -11.19 -23.75
N SER A 125 -2.64 -11.82 -24.10
CA SER A 125 -3.40 -12.71 -23.23
C SER A 125 -4.09 -13.81 -24.04
N LEU A 126 -4.53 -14.86 -23.36
CA LEU A 126 -5.28 -15.95 -24.01
C LEU A 126 -6.46 -15.43 -24.84
N PHE A 127 -7.12 -14.35 -24.41
CA PHE A 127 -8.30 -13.81 -25.11
C PHE A 127 -7.92 -13.08 -26.40
N ASN A 128 -6.71 -12.52 -26.47
CA ASN A 128 -6.22 -11.87 -27.69
C ASN A 128 -5.91 -12.91 -28.77
N GLU A 129 -5.33 -14.03 -28.36
CA GLU A 129 -4.94 -15.16 -29.22
C GLU A 129 -6.09 -16.13 -29.55
N SER A 130 -7.24 -15.99 -28.88
CA SER A 130 -8.44 -16.77 -29.16
C SER A 130 -9.12 -16.32 -30.46
N LYS A 131 -9.97 -17.17 -31.03
CA LYS A 131 -10.78 -16.82 -32.19
C LYS A 131 -11.98 -15.95 -31.83
N TYR A 132 -12.65 -16.31 -30.73
CA TYR A 132 -13.74 -15.56 -30.12
C TYR A 132 -13.72 -15.78 -28.61
N THR A 133 -13.95 -14.70 -27.87
CA THR A 133 -14.14 -14.73 -26.42
C THR A 133 -15.48 -14.10 -26.07
N TRP A 134 -16.29 -14.79 -25.27
CA TRP A 134 -17.47 -14.20 -24.63
C TRP A 134 -17.28 -14.20 -23.12
N SER A 135 -17.52 -13.05 -22.50
CA SER A 135 -17.27 -12.85 -21.08
C SER A 135 -18.42 -12.15 -20.35
N TRP A 136 -18.68 -12.56 -19.11
CA TRP A 136 -19.78 -12.06 -18.27
C TRP A 136 -19.33 -11.83 -16.83
N GLY A 137 -19.73 -10.71 -16.20
CA GLY A 137 -19.38 -10.40 -14.82
C GLY A 137 -19.16 -8.92 -14.52
N SER A 138 -18.12 -8.60 -13.73
CA SER A 138 -17.90 -7.25 -13.19
C SER A 138 -17.40 -6.26 -14.27
N PRO A 139 -17.92 -5.01 -14.29
CA PRO A 139 -17.44 -3.97 -15.20
C PRO A 139 -15.97 -3.58 -14.98
N ASP A 140 -15.36 -3.94 -13.84
CA ASP A 140 -13.97 -3.60 -13.54
C ASP A 140 -12.96 -4.62 -14.11
N ILE A 141 -13.40 -5.84 -14.41
CA ILE A 141 -12.52 -6.94 -14.87
C ILE A 141 -12.64 -7.20 -16.37
N LEU A 142 -13.84 -7.19 -16.94
CA LEU A 142 -14.01 -7.59 -18.34
C LEU A 142 -13.35 -6.64 -19.35
N PRO A 143 -13.48 -5.30 -19.23
CA PRO A 143 -12.98 -4.39 -20.25
C PRO A 143 -11.45 -4.42 -20.41
N MET A 144 -10.69 -4.80 -19.38
CA MET A 144 -9.23 -4.80 -19.47
C MET A 144 -8.66 -5.84 -20.45
N PHE A 145 -9.39 -6.93 -20.73
CA PHE A 145 -8.96 -7.90 -21.75
C PHE A 145 -9.54 -7.61 -23.14
N ALA A 146 -10.58 -6.77 -23.22
CA ALA A 146 -11.11 -6.28 -24.50
C ALA A 146 -10.30 -5.07 -25.00
N LYS A 147 -9.85 -4.21 -24.09
CA LYS A 147 -8.99 -3.06 -24.38
C LYS A 147 -7.58 -3.55 -24.75
N GLY A 148 -7.18 -3.35 -26.00
CA GLY A 148 -5.91 -3.86 -26.55
C GLY A 148 -6.04 -5.18 -27.30
N ALA A 149 -7.22 -5.82 -27.31
CA ALA A 149 -7.47 -6.93 -28.22
C ALA A 149 -7.39 -6.46 -29.67
N SER A 150 -6.69 -7.23 -30.50
CA SER A 150 -6.61 -6.97 -31.93
C SER A 150 -7.98 -7.25 -32.58
N GLY A 151 -8.88 -6.28 -32.55
CA GLY A 151 -10.18 -6.33 -33.25
C GLY A 151 -11.39 -6.74 -32.39
N ASP A 152 -12.52 -6.97 -33.07
CA ASP A 152 -13.86 -7.12 -32.47
C ASP A 152 -14.25 -8.59 -32.20
N HIS A 153 -13.37 -9.35 -31.52
CA HIS A 153 -13.60 -10.77 -31.19
C HIS A 153 -13.73 -11.07 -29.69
N VAL A 154 -13.49 -10.10 -28.81
CA VAL A 154 -13.69 -10.21 -27.36
C VAL A 154 -14.97 -9.46 -26.96
N TYR A 155 -16.03 -10.19 -26.62
CA TYR A 155 -17.34 -9.64 -26.24
C TYR A 155 -17.50 -9.64 -24.71
N THR A 156 -17.88 -8.49 -24.15
CA THR A 156 -18.01 -8.27 -22.71
C THR A 156 -19.44 -7.88 -22.32
N TYR A 157 -20.02 -8.55 -21.31
CA TYR A 157 -21.34 -8.24 -20.77
C TYR A 157 -21.25 -8.04 -19.26
N SER A 158 -21.42 -6.81 -18.79
CA SER A 158 -21.35 -6.48 -17.36
C SER A 158 -22.69 -6.01 -16.78
N TYR A 159 -22.90 -6.26 -15.48
CA TYR A 159 -23.95 -5.59 -14.71
C TYR A 159 -23.54 -4.14 -14.35
N ASP A 160 -24.48 -3.37 -13.81
CA ASP A 160 -24.22 -2.00 -13.34
C ASP A 160 -23.41 -2.02 -12.03
N ALA A 161 -22.38 -1.17 -11.94
CA ALA A 161 -21.51 -1.02 -10.77
C ALA A 161 -22.28 -0.65 -9.48
N GLN A 162 -23.44 0.01 -9.59
CA GLN A 162 -24.29 0.32 -8.41
C GLN A 162 -24.83 -0.94 -7.69
N ARG A 163 -24.75 -2.11 -8.32
CA ARG A 163 -25.18 -3.38 -7.71
C ARG A 163 -24.14 -3.97 -6.75
N GLU A 164 -22.91 -3.45 -6.75
CA GLU A 164 -21.83 -3.82 -5.83
C GLU A 164 -21.98 -3.08 -4.48
N ASP A 165 -23.10 -3.34 -3.79
CA ASP A 165 -23.41 -2.74 -2.48
C ASP A 165 -23.19 -3.73 -1.33
N PHE A 166 -22.22 -3.46 -0.45
CA PHE A 166 -21.96 -4.27 0.74
C PHE A 166 -23.10 -4.21 1.78
N GLY A 167 -24.01 -3.24 1.65
CA GLY A 167 -25.25 -3.16 2.42
C GLY A 167 -26.44 -3.88 1.79
N ALA A 168 -26.28 -4.49 0.60
CA ALA A 168 -27.36 -5.17 -0.08
C ALA A 168 -27.87 -6.38 0.71
N HIS A 169 -29.17 -6.67 0.55
CA HIS A 169 -29.79 -7.83 1.20
C HIS A 169 -29.24 -9.18 0.72
N ASP A 170 -28.79 -9.27 -0.53
CA ASP A 170 -28.41 -10.52 -1.19
C ASP A 170 -27.39 -10.26 -2.31
N ALA A 171 -26.12 -10.52 -2.05
CA ALA A 171 -25.03 -10.38 -3.02
C ALA A 171 -24.96 -11.54 -4.03
N THR A 172 -25.66 -12.66 -3.78
CA THR A 172 -25.68 -13.82 -4.70
C THR A 172 -26.29 -13.48 -6.07
N LYS A 173 -27.05 -12.36 -6.14
CA LYS A 173 -27.64 -11.82 -7.36
C LYS A 173 -26.62 -11.46 -8.44
N LEU A 174 -25.39 -11.14 -8.06
CA LEU A 174 -24.30 -10.87 -9.02
C LEU A 174 -23.93 -12.14 -9.79
N ASP A 175 -23.83 -13.27 -9.09
CA ASP A 175 -23.50 -14.58 -9.67
C ASP A 175 -24.67 -15.11 -10.51
N THR A 176 -25.90 -15.02 -9.99
CA THR A 176 -27.08 -15.47 -10.74
C THR A 176 -27.29 -14.66 -12.01
N TRP A 177 -27.00 -13.35 -12.00
CA TRP A 177 -27.06 -12.53 -13.21
C TRP A 177 -26.13 -13.04 -14.31
N VAL A 178 -24.92 -13.48 -13.95
CA VAL A 178 -23.95 -14.05 -14.90
C VAL A 178 -24.50 -15.35 -15.48
N PHE A 179 -24.99 -16.26 -14.63
CA PHE A 179 -25.59 -17.51 -15.09
C PHE A 179 -26.80 -17.28 -16.00
N ASP A 180 -27.70 -16.37 -15.64
CA ASP A 180 -28.88 -16.04 -16.44
C ASP A 180 -28.49 -15.46 -17.80
N LYS A 181 -27.45 -14.61 -17.86
CA LYS A 181 -26.95 -14.06 -19.14
C LYS A 181 -26.33 -15.11 -20.04
N VAL A 182 -25.67 -16.12 -19.47
CA VAL A 182 -25.15 -17.26 -20.24
C VAL A 182 -26.29 -18.12 -20.78
N LYS A 183 -27.35 -18.33 -20.00
CA LYS A 183 -28.58 -19.03 -20.46
C LYS A 183 -29.23 -18.28 -21.63
N ASP A 184 -29.49 -16.98 -21.45
CA ASP A 184 -30.01 -16.10 -22.50
C ASP A 184 -29.16 -16.18 -23.78
N PHE A 185 -27.82 -16.20 -23.62
CA PHE A 185 -26.88 -16.27 -24.72
C PHE A 185 -26.99 -17.58 -25.51
N PHE A 186 -27.04 -18.74 -24.84
CA PHE A 186 -27.17 -20.03 -25.52
C PHE A 186 -28.55 -20.21 -26.16
N ASP A 187 -29.62 -19.68 -25.55
CA ASP A 187 -30.95 -19.67 -26.16
C ASP A 187 -31.01 -18.75 -27.39
N ALA A 188 -30.33 -17.60 -27.36
CA ALA A 188 -30.17 -16.75 -28.53
C ALA A 188 -29.32 -17.42 -29.61
N ALA A 189 -28.25 -18.12 -29.24
CA ALA A 189 -27.37 -18.84 -30.17
C ALA A 189 -28.10 -19.96 -30.93
N ARG A 190 -29.09 -20.63 -30.32
CA ARG A 190 -29.93 -21.61 -31.02
C ARG A 190 -30.77 -21.00 -32.15
N ASN A 191 -31.17 -19.74 -32.01
CA ASN A 191 -32.07 -19.06 -32.94
C ASN A 191 -31.33 -18.13 -33.93
N ASN A 192 -30.08 -17.77 -33.64
CA ASN A 192 -29.26 -16.91 -34.47
C ASN A 192 -28.14 -17.71 -35.16
N GLN A 193 -28.34 -18.02 -36.45
CA GLN A 193 -27.40 -18.81 -37.25
C GLN A 193 -25.97 -18.24 -37.27
N SER A 194 -25.83 -16.91 -37.26
CA SER A 194 -24.51 -16.26 -37.26
C SER A 194 -23.77 -16.49 -35.94
N LEU A 195 -24.49 -16.40 -34.81
CA LEU A 195 -23.93 -16.67 -33.49
C LEU A 195 -23.64 -18.16 -33.33
N PHE A 196 -24.57 -19.03 -33.75
CA PHE A 196 -24.40 -20.49 -33.76
C PHE A 196 -23.12 -20.92 -34.49
N THR A 197 -22.83 -20.28 -35.63
CA THR A 197 -21.62 -20.58 -36.41
C THR A 197 -20.37 -20.18 -35.64
N LYS A 198 -20.32 -18.95 -35.10
CA LYS A 198 -19.16 -18.45 -34.34
C LYS A 198 -18.85 -19.28 -33.10
N VAL A 199 -19.87 -19.68 -32.31
CA VAL A 199 -19.66 -20.46 -31.08
C VAL A 199 -19.17 -21.90 -31.36
N ASN A 200 -19.39 -22.41 -32.57
CA ASN A 200 -18.93 -23.73 -33.01
C ASN A 200 -17.56 -23.73 -33.69
N GLU A 201 -16.91 -22.56 -33.85
CA GLU A 201 -15.53 -22.48 -34.33
C GLU A 201 -14.53 -23.07 -33.31
N GLU A 202 -13.27 -23.18 -33.73
CA GLU A 202 -12.17 -23.63 -32.88
C GLU A 202 -11.52 -22.43 -32.18
N LYS A 203 -10.79 -22.69 -31.08
CA LYS A 203 -10.11 -21.66 -30.27
C LYS A 203 -11.07 -20.67 -29.62
N VAL A 204 -12.23 -21.16 -29.18
CA VAL A 204 -13.27 -20.36 -28.53
C VAL A 204 -13.09 -20.35 -27.00
N VAL A 205 -13.27 -19.21 -26.37
CA VAL A 205 -13.20 -19.05 -24.90
C VAL A 205 -14.51 -18.46 -24.35
N PHE A 206 -15.01 -19.05 -23.26
CA PHE A 206 -16.11 -18.53 -22.47
C PHE A 206 -15.60 -18.23 -21.06
N PHE A 207 -15.79 -16.99 -20.60
CA PHE A 207 -15.30 -16.55 -19.30
C PHE A 207 -16.44 -16.05 -18.41
N LEU A 208 -16.63 -16.68 -17.26
CA LEU A 208 -17.65 -16.34 -16.28
C LEU A 208 -16.96 -15.85 -15.01
N HIS A 209 -17.15 -14.57 -14.69
CA HIS A 209 -16.63 -13.92 -13.50
C HIS A 209 -17.72 -13.73 -12.44
N LEU A 210 -17.59 -14.42 -11.31
CA LEU A 210 -18.62 -14.54 -10.28
C LEU A 210 -18.17 -13.78 -9.00
N LEU A 211 -18.74 -12.59 -8.75
CA LEU A 211 -18.30 -11.65 -7.71
C LEU A 211 -19.00 -11.81 -6.35
N GLY A 212 -20.11 -12.57 -6.28
CA GLY A 212 -20.96 -12.58 -5.10
C GLY A 212 -20.28 -13.16 -3.85
N ILE A 213 -19.29 -14.05 -4.01
CA ILE A 213 -18.55 -14.65 -2.90
C ILE A 213 -17.67 -13.59 -2.23
N ASP A 214 -16.89 -12.85 -3.02
CA ASP A 214 -16.09 -11.72 -2.56
C ASP A 214 -16.93 -10.65 -1.83
N THR A 215 -18.06 -10.24 -2.44
CA THR A 215 -18.96 -9.25 -1.85
C THR A 215 -19.49 -9.69 -0.47
N ASN A 216 -19.89 -10.96 -0.33
CA ASN A 216 -20.29 -11.53 0.96
C ASN A 216 -19.10 -11.68 1.92
N GLY A 217 -17.90 -11.96 1.41
CA GLY A 217 -16.66 -12.04 2.18
C GLY A 217 -16.34 -10.72 2.85
N HIS A 218 -16.44 -9.60 2.11
CA HIS A 218 -16.31 -8.26 2.66
C HIS A 218 -17.43 -7.91 3.64
N ALA A 219 -18.69 -8.10 3.27
CA ALA A 219 -19.83 -7.65 4.08
C ALA A 219 -20.04 -8.49 5.36
N HIS A 220 -19.89 -9.81 5.26
CA HIS A 220 -20.30 -10.77 6.30
C HIS A 220 -19.16 -11.63 6.84
N ARG A 221 -17.97 -11.61 6.22
CA ARG A 221 -16.78 -12.42 6.54
C ARG A 221 -16.89 -13.88 6.08
N PRO A 222 -15.78 -14.57 5.77
CA PRO A 222 -15.80 -15.95 5.23
C PRO A 222 -16.43 -17.00 6.16
N SER A 223 -16.40 -16.79 7.48
CA SER A 223 -17.04 -17.71 8.43
C SER A 223 -18.57 -17.68 8.41
N SER A 224 -19.16 -16.63 7.82
CA SER A 224 -20.60 -16.38 7.82
C SER A 224 -21.40 -17.42 7.05
N ARG A 225 -22.70 -17.48 7.35
CA ARG A 225 -23.64 -18.30 6.61
C ARG A 225 -23.80 -17.78 5.18
N GLU A 226 -23.86 -16.46 4.99
CA GLU A 226 -24.02 -15.80 3.71
C GLU A 226 -22.92 -16.19 2.72
N TYR A 227 -21.65 -16.12 3.14
CA TYR A 227 -20.51 -16.53 2.31
C TYR A 227 -20.58 -18.02 1.94
N LYS A 228 -20.85 -18.89 2.93
CA LYS A 228 -20.93 -20.35 2.73
C LYS A 228 -22.12 -20.78 1.87
N ASP A 229 -23.28 -20.15 2.04
CA ASP A 229 -24.48 -20.43 1.23
C ASP A 229 -24.30 -19.90 -0.20
N ASN A 230 -23.50 -18.84 -0.41
CA ASN A 230 -23.17 -18.40 -1.77
C ASN A 230 -22.26 -19.38 -2.53
N ILE A 231 -21.33 -20.06 -1.85
CA ILE A 231 -20.53 -21.14 -2.47
C ILE A 231 -21.46 -22.23 -3.04
N LYS A 232 -22.50 -22.63 -2.29
CA LYS A 232 -23.49 -23.61 -2.76
C LYS A 232 -24.24 -23.11 -4.00
N LYS A 233 -24.62 -21.84 -4.01
CA LYS A 233 -25.28 -21.19 -5.15
C LYS A 233 -24.40 -21.18 -6.41
N VAL A 234 -23.12 -20.86 -6.25
CA VAL A 234 -22.14 -20.92 -7.34
C VAL A 234 -21.97 -22.35 -7.85
N ASP A 235 -21.86 -23.35 -6.97
CA ASP A 235 -21.75 -24.76 -7.36
C ASP A 235 -22.99 -25.24 -8.16
N ASP A 236 -24.20 -24.91 -7.70
CA ASP A 236 -25.45 -25.19 -8.41
C ASP A 236 -25.50 -24.52 -9.79
N GLY A 237 -25.08 -23.25 -9.87
CA GLY A 237 -25.01 -22.50 -11.12
C GLY A 237 -23.99 -23.09 -12.10
N VAL A 238 -22.79 -23.43 -11.64
CA VAL A 238 -21.76 -24.08 -12.45
C VAL A 238 -22.26 -25.43 -12.99
N LYS A 239 -22.91 -26.24 -12.16
CA LYS A 239 -23.54 -27.50 -12.59
C LYS A 239 -24.53 -27.30 -13.72
N GLU A 240 -25.41 -26.29 -13.60
CA GLU A 240 -26.40 -25.96 -14.62
C GLU A 240 -25.75 -25.49 -15.92
N ILE A 241 -24.77 -24.58 -15.85
CA ILE A 241 -24.05 -24.10 -17.04
C ILE A 241 -23.33 -25.26 -17.73
N VAL A 242 -22.62 -26.12 -16.99
CA VAL A 242 -21.94 -27.30 -17.58
C VAL A 242 -22.94 -28.21 -18.31
N SER A 243 -24.14 -28.41 -17.74
CA SER A 243 -25.21 -29.16 -18.39
C SER A 243 -25.66 -28.51 -19.72
N ILE A 244 -25.80 -27.18 -19.74
CA ILE A 244 -26.14 -26.43 -20.96
C ILE A 244 -25.06 -26.61 -22.03
N PHE A 245 -23.79 -26.50 -21.66
CA PHE A 245 -22.68 -26.73 -22.59
C PHE A 245 -22.70 -28.15 -23.16
N LYS A 246 -22.80 -29.17 -22.30
CA LYS A 246 -22.87 -30.57 -22.72
C LYS A 246 -24.06 -30.80 -23.67
N HIS A 247 -25.23 -30.25 -23.35
CA HIS A 247 -26.41 -30.40 -24.20
C HIS A 247 -26.32 -29.63 -25.52
N PHE A 248 -25.85 -28.39 -25.51
CA PHE A 248 -25.77 -27.53 -26.70
C PHE A 248 -24.79 -28.09 -27.75
N TYR A 249 -23.64 -28.61 -27.31
CA TYR A 249 -22.63 -29.21 -28.21
C TYR A 249 -22.78 -30.73 -28.37
N GLY A 250 -23.80 -31.36 -27.79
CA GLY A 250 -24.03 -32.80 -27.90
C GLY A 250 -22.95 -33.67 -27.24
N ASP A 251 -22.30 -33.17 -26.20
CA ASP A 251 -21.22 -33.83 -25.44
C ASP A 251 -20.10 -34.39 -26.34
N ASP A 252 -19.68 -33.60 -27.33
CA ASP A 252 -18.68 -33.95 -28.35
C ASP A 252 -17.26 -34.26 -27.82
N GLY A 253 -17.04 -34.12 -26.50
CA GLY A 253 -15.73 -34.31 -25.87
C GLY A 253 -14.69 -33.28 -26.32
N LYS A 254 -15.09 -32.11 -26.83
CA LYS A 254 -14.20 -31.04 -27.31
C LYS A 254 -14.23 -29.77 -26.45
N THR A 255 -14.83 -29.84 -25.27
CA THR A 255 -14.90 -28.74 -24.30
C THR A 255 -14.01 -29.03 -23.08
N ALA A 256 -13.14 -28.10 -22.74
CA ALA A 256 -12.38 -28.10 -21.49
C ALA A 256 -12.97 -27.09 -20.50
N PHE A 257 -13.03 -27.46 -19.23
CA PHE A 257 -13.57 -26.63 -18.15
C PHE A 257 -12.48 -26.36 -17.11
N ILE A 258 -12.43 -25.13 -16.62
CA ILE A 258 -11.57 -24.70 -15.51
C ILE A 258 -12.44 -23.93 -14.51
N PHE A 259 -12.38 -24.34 -13.24
CA PHE A 259 -12.98 -23.65 -12.11
C PHE A 259 -11.88 -23.25 -11.13
N THR A 260 -11.79 -21.96 -10.84
CA THR A 260 -10.76 -21.43 -9.93
C THR A 260 -11.20 -20.13 -9.26
N SER A 261 -10.28 -19.53 -8.50
CA SER A 261 -10.43 -18.18 -7.95
C SER A 261 -9.18 -17.36 -8.26
N ASP A 262 -9.36 -16.06 -8.42
CA ASP A 262 -8.31 -15.05 -8.54
C ASP A 262 -7.58 -14.79 -7.21
N HIS A 263 -8.33 -14.75 -6.10
CA HIS A 263 -7.82 -14.74 -4.73
C HIS A 263 -8.78 -15.36 -3.72
N GLY A 264 -8.29 -15.59 -2.50
CA GLY A 264 -9.11 -15.87 -1.33
C GLY A 264 -9.36 -14.62 -0.50
N MET A 265 -9.62 -14.81 0.79
CA MET A 265 -9.98 -13.74 1.72
C MET A 265 -9.57 -14.10 3.15
N THR A 266 -9.13 -13.12 3.94
CA THR A 266 -8.86 -13.29 5.37
C THR A 266 -10.13 -13.58 6.16
N ASP A 267 -9.99 -14.19 7.35
CA ASP A 267 -11.14 -14.46 8.24
C ASP A 267 -11.91 -13.20 8.64
N TRP A 268 -11.28 -12.02 8.54
CA TRP A 268 -11.90 -10.73 8.81
C TRP A 268 -12.41 -10.01 7.56
N GLY A 269 -12.52 -10.70 6.42
CA GLY A 269 -13.18 -10.18 5.22
C GLY A 269 -12.39 -9.09 4.51
N SER A 270 -11.07 -9.23 4.48
CA SER A 270 -10.18 -8.41 3.65
C SER A 270 -9.22 -9.29 2.85
N HIS A 271 -8.79 -8.83 1.68
CA HIS A 271 -7.82 -9.48 0.81
C HIS A 271 -6.86 -8.43 0.24
N GLY A 272 -5.77 -8.86 -0.40
CA GLY A 272 -4.77 -8.08 -1.14
C GLY A 272 -3.35 -8.18 -0.55
N ALA A 273 -3.22 -8.89 0.57
CA ALA A 273 -1.99 -9.25 1.24
C ALA A 273 -1.63 -10.75 1.06
N GLY A 274 -0.59 -11.20 1.75
CA GLY A 274 0.02 -12.51 1.53
C GLY A 274 -0.45 -13.63 2.46
N HIS A 275 -1.59 -13.49 3.16
CA HIS A 275 -2.04 -14.55 4.05
C HIS A 275 -2.37 -15.83 3.26
N PRO A 276 -2.13 -17.05 3.79
CA PRO A 276 -2.50 -18.29 3.11
C PRO A 276 -3.98 -18.35 2.70
N SER A 277 -4.89 -17.81 3.52
CA SER A 277 -6.31 -17.74 3.16
C SER A 277 -6.59 -16.79 1.99
N GLU A 278 -5.69 -15.87 1.66
CA GLU A 278 -5.77 -15.00 0.48
C GLU A 278 -5.08 -15.62 -0.74
N THR A 279 -3.98 -16.35 -0.50
CA THR A 279 -3.06 -16.82 -1.54
C THR A 279 -3.33 -18.24 -2.05
N LEU A 280 -4.05 -19.05 -1.27
CA LEU A 280 -4.43 -20.41 -1.65
C LEU A 280 -5.84 -20.41 -2.25
N THR A 281 -5.93 -20.48 -3.58
CA THR A 281 -7.19 -20.56 -4.31
C THR A 281 -7.46 -21.97 -4.82
N PRO A 282 -8.72 -22.38 -4.95
CA PRO A 282 -9.03 -23.69 -5.51
C PRO A 282 -8.70 -23.72 -7.00
N PHE A 283 -8.26 -24.88 -7.50
CA PHE A 283 -8.09 -25.13 -8.93
C PHE A 283 -8.62 -26.51 -9.29
N VAL A 284 -9.67 -26.55 -10.10
CA VAL A 284 -10.31 -27.80 -10.58
C VAL A 284 -10.51 -27.68 -12.08
N THR A 285 -10.06 -28.69 -12.83
CA THR A 285 -10.21 -28.72 -14.28
C THR A 285 -10.60 -30.11 -14.78
N TRP A 286 -11.41 -30.17 -15.83
CA TRP A 286 -11.93 -31.42 -16.40
C TRP A 286 -12.33 -31.24 -17.86
N GLY A 287 -12.70 -32.35 -18.52
CA GLY A 287 -13.10 -32.35 -19.93
C GLY A 287 -11.96 -32.63 -20.89
N ALA A 288 -12.06 -32.07 -22.10
CA ALA A 288 -11.18 -32.38 -23.22
C ALA A 288 -9.70 -32.10 -22.91
N GLY A 289 -8.86 -33.14 -22.99
CA GLY A 289 -7.41 -33.02 -22.78
C GLY A 289 -6.94 -33.00 -21.33
N ILE A 290 -7.85 -33.14 -20.36
CA ILE A 290 -7.51 -33.15 -18.93
C ILE A 290 -7.41 -34.58 -18.40
N LYS A 291 -6.48 -34.81 -17.47
CA LYS A 291 -6.35 -36.10 -16.77
C LYS A 291 -7.50 -36.36 -15.83
N PHE A 292 -7.94 -37.60 -15.84
CA PHE A 292 -8.86 -38.15 -14.86
C PHE A 292 -8.23 -38.20 -13.45
N PRO A 293 -9.08 -38.30 -12.40
CA PRO A 293 -8.64 -38.45 -11.03
C PRO A 293 -7.69 -39.65 -10.87
N GLN A 294 -6.64 -39.48 -10.06
CA GLN A 294 -5.67 -40.54 -9.77
C GLN A 294 -5.69 -40.87 -8.29
N ASN A 295 -5.99 -42.13 -7.97
CA ASN A 295 -5.86 -42.64 -6.61
C ASN A 295 -4.38 -42.83 -6.26
N VAL A 296 -3.95 -42.29 -5.12
CA VAL A 296 -2.59 -42.39 -4.60
C VAL A 296 -2.61 -42.78 -3.13
N SER A 297 -1.67 -43.63 -2.72
CA SER A 297 -1.51 -44.03 -1.31
C SER A 297 -0.69 -43.03 -0.49
N ALA A 298 0.10 -42.19 -1.17
CA ALA A 298 0.91 -41.15 -0.56
C ALA A 298 0.86 -39.89 -1.44
N GLN A 299 0.80 -38.73 -0.78
CA GLN A 299 0.75 -37.42 -1.42
C GLN A 299 2.15 -36.81 -1.45
N GLN A 300 2.38 -35.91 -2.41
CA GLN A 300 3.62 -35.14 -2.48
C GLN A 300 3.69 -34.04 -1.40
N TYR A 301 2.53 -33.60 -0.91
CA TYR A 301 2.38 -32.52 0.07
C TYR A 301 2.19 -33.10 1.47
N ASP A 302 2.97 -32.61 2.44
CA ASP A 302 2.96 -33.03 3.85
C ASP A 302 2.20 -32.03 4.74
N ASP A 303 1.09 -31.48 4.24
CA ASP A 303 0.26 -30.52 4.97
C ASP A 303 -0.98 -31.17 5.61
N GLU A 304 -1.56 -30.49 6.62
CA GLU A 304 -2.75 -30.98 7.33
C GLU A 304 -4.04 -30.80 6.51
N PHE A 305 -4.03 -29.92 5.51
CA PHE A 305 -5.18 -29.57 4.68
C PHE A 305 -5.84 -30.79 4.02
N LEU A 306 -5.04 -31.73 3.50
CA LEU A 306 -5.57 -32.92 2.82
C LEU A 306 -6.46 -33.79 3.71
N LYS A 307 -6.12 -33.90 5.01
CA LYS A 307 -6.91 -34.65 6.00
C LYS A 307 -8.20 -33.92 6.34
N GLU A 308 -8.14 -32.61 6.48
CA GLU A 308 -9.30 -31.76 6.76
C GLU A 308 -10.32 -31.81 5.61
N TRP A 309 -9.84 -31.77 4.36
CA TRP A 309 -10.68 -31.80 3.15
C TRP A 309 -11.21 -33.20 2.80
N ARG A 310 -10.69 -34.25 3.46
CA ARG A 310 -10.94 -35.67 3.16
C ARG A 310 -10.71 -36.00 1.69
N LEU A 311 -9.56 -35.56 1.15
CA LEU A 311 -9.14 -35.78 -0.23
C LEU A 311 -7.76 -36.45 -0.31
N GLU A 312 -7.28 -37.05 0.78
CA GLU A 312 -5.96 -37.68 0.90
C GLU A 312 -5.69 -38.77 -0.14
N ASN A 313 -6.74 -39.44 -0.63
CA ASN A 313 -6.62 -40.52 -1.60
C ASN A 313 -6.51 -40.01 -3.05
N TRP A 314 -6.84 -38.75 -3.33
CA TRP A 314 -6.89 -38.19 -4.68
C TRP A 314 -5.68 -37.29 -4.94
N LYS A 315 -4.88 -37.60 -5.96
CA LYS A 315 -3.62 -36.90 -6.22
C LYS A 315 -3.83 -35.38 -6.40
N ARG A 316 -3.33 -34.60 -5.43
CA ARG A 316 -3.27 -33.14 -5.50
C ARG A 316 -2.15 -32.70 -6.43
N ARG A 317 -2.40 -31.67 -7.25
CA ARG A 317 -1.39 -31.04 -8.11
C ARG A 317 -1.49 -29.54 -7.97
N ASP A 318 -0.57 -28.91 -7.28
CA ASP A 318 -0.59 -27.45 -7.17
C ASP A 318 0.02 -26.79 -8.41
N VAL A 319 -0.44 -25.58 -8.70
CA VAL A 319 0.06 -24.74 -9.80
C VAL A 319 0.31 -23.33 -9.28
N ASN A 320 1.26 -22.61 -9.86
CA ASN A 320 1.23 -21.16 -9.69
C ASN A 320 0.11 -20.59 -10.56
N GLN A 321 -0.54 -19.52 -10.14
CA GLN A 321 -1.68 -18.97 -10.89
C GLN A 321 -1.32 -18.60 -12.35
N ALA A 322 -0.08 -18.15 -12.59
CA ALA A 322 0.45 -17.86 -13.93
C ALA A 322 0.57 -19.09 -14.84
N ASP A 323 0.64 -20.30 -14.29
CA ASP A 323 0.75 -21.57 -15.02
C ASP A 323 -0.60 -21.97 -15.66
N ILE A 324 -1.69 -21.33 -15.27
CA ILE A 324 -3.03 -21.60 -15.80
C ILE A 324 -3.16 -21.07 -17.24
N ALA A 325 -2.55 -19.93 -17.56
CA ALA A 325 -2.52 -19.39 -18.92
C ALA A 325 -1.87 -20.34 -19.96
N PRO A 326 -0.63 -20.87 -19.75
CA PRO A 326 -0.05 -21.85 -20.68
C PRO A 326 -0.84 -23.16 -20.72
N LEU A 327 -1.46 -23.58 -19.61
CA LEU A 327 -2.38 -24.73 -19.62
C LEU A 327 -3.55 -24.48 -20.58
N MET A 328 -4.26 -23.36 -20.43
CA MET A 328 -5.37 -22.98 -21.29
C MET A 328 -4.95 -22.90 -22.76
N ALA A 329 -3.83 -22.24 -23.05
CA ALA A 329 -3.31 -22.10 -24.40
C ALA A 329 -3.05 -23.46 -25.06
N SER A 330 -2.44 -24.39 -24.33
CA SER A 330 -2.17 -25.75 -24.81
C SER A 330 -3.44 -26.56 -25.09
N LEU A 331 -4.51 -26.35 -24.33
CA LEU A 331 -5.77 -27.12 -24.47
C LEU A 331 -6.51 -26.77 -25.76
N ILE A 332 -6.51 -25.50 -26.16
CA ILE A 332 -7.24 -25.02 -27.35
C ILE A 332 -6.33 -24.71 -28.55
N GLY A 333 -5.00 -24.79 -28.41
CA GLY A 333 -4.05 -24.64 -29.50
C GLY A 333 -3.88 -23.20 -30.00
N VAL A 334 -3.98 -22.24 -29.09
CA VAL A 334 -3.62 -20.83 -29.34
C VAL A 334 -2.15 -20.60 -28.95
N PRO A 335 -1.49 -19.56 -29.48
CA PRO A 335 -0.18 -19.16 -28.98
C PRO A 335 -0.16 -18.96 -27.47
N PHE A 336 0.98 -19.28 -26.86
CA PHE A 336 1.22 -18.96 -25.46
C PHE A 336 1.34 -17.43 -25.33
N PRO A 337 0.68 -16.81 -24.33
CA PRO A 337 0.73 -15.36 -24.20
C PRO A 337 2.16 -14.83 -24.18
N LEU A 338 2.43 -13.78 -24.95
CA LEU A 338 3.79 -13.33 -25.27
C LEU A 338 4.67 -13.09 -24.04
N ASN A 339 4.07 -12.52 -23.00
CA ASN A 339 4.72 -12.15 -21.75
C ASN A 339 4.52 -13.18 -20.63
N SER A 340 3.93 -14.34 -20.92
CA SER A 340 3.71 -15.36 -19.90
C SER A 340 5.05 -15.82 -19.30
N VAL A 341 5.10 -15.88 -17.97
CA VAL A 341 6.18 -16.49 -17.19
C VAL A 341 5.74 -17.83 -16.57
N GLY A 342 4.53 -18.27 -16.91
CA GLY A 342 3.96 -19.53 -16.45
C GLY A 342 4.63 -20.74 -17.09
N ILE A 343 4.78 -21.80 -16.31
CA ILE A 343 5.32 -23.08 -16.75
C ILE A 343 4.14 -24.01 -17.03
N LEU A 344 4.07 -24.56 -18.24
CA LEU A 344 3.00 -25.48 -18.62
C LEU A 344 2.92 -26.66 -17.63
N PRO A 345 1.82 -26.81 -16.86
CA PRO A 345 1.72 -27.88 -15.87
C PRO A 345 1.33 -29.20 -16.57
N VAL A 346 2.31 -29.84 -17.22
CA VAL A 346 2.15 -31.07 -18.04
C VAL A 346 1.49 -32.22 -17.28
N GLY A 347 1.53 -32.16 -15.95
CA GLY A 347 0.83 -33.07 -15.04
C GLY A 347 -0.67 -33.16 -15.31
N TYR A 348 -1.32 -32.05 -15.70
CA TYR A 348 -2.77 -31.98 -15.96
C TYR A 348 -3.18 -32.52 -17.33
N LEU A 349 -2.27 -32.59 -18.30
CA LEU A 349 -2.59 -32.95 -19.68
C LEU A 349 -2.76 -34.47 -19.86
N ASN A 350 -3.93 -34.87 -20.34
CA ASN A 350 -4.22 -36.22 -20.83
C ASN A 350 -4.01 -36.29 -22.35
N ASN A 351 -2.74 -36.30 -22.74
CA ASN A 351 -2.34 -36.39 -24.14
C ASN A 351 -1.03 -37.20 -24.27
N THR A 352 -0.64 -37.48 -25.51
CA THR A 352 0.58 -38.22 -25.86
C THR A 352 1.84 -37.59 -25.27
N GLY A 353 2.87 -38.40 -25.04
CA GLY A 353 4.19 -37.90 -24.59
C GLY A 353 4.76 -36.86 -25.56
N LEU A 354 4.58 -37.08 -26.86
CA LEU A 354 4.96 -36.13 -27.90
C LEU A 354 4.26 -34.78 -27.76
N PHE A 355 2.93 -34.76 -27.54
CA PHE A 355 2.19 -33.52 -27.35
C PHE A 355 2.68 -32.72 -26.14
N LYS A 356 2.94 -33.40 -25.02
CA LYS A 356 3.49 -32.78 -23.81
C LYS A 356 4.87 -32.20 -24.05
N ALA A 357 5.76 -32.96 -24.69
CA ALA A 357 7.12 -32.53 -24.98
C ALA A 357 7.16 -31.34 -25.96
N GLU A 358 6.38 -31.37 -27.04
CA GLU A 358 6.30 -30.25 -28.00
C GLU A 358 5.66 -29.00 -27.38
N SER A 359 4.61 -29.15 -26.56
CA SER A 359 3.99 -28.01 -25.89
C SER A 359 4.93 -27.39 -24.85
N MET A 360 5.64 -28.21 -24.09
CA MET A 360 6.63 -27.76 -23.12
C MET A 360 7.83 -27.08 -23.81
N PHE A 361 8.30 -27.64 -24.92
CA PHE A 361 9.32 -27.01 -25.76
C PHE A 361 8.84 -25.64 -26.29
N THR A 362 7.60 -25.54 -26.75
CA THR A 362 7.00 -24.29 -27.24
C THR A 362 6.94 -23.24 -26.13
N ASN A 363 6.49 -23.61 -24.92
CA ASN A 363 6.48 -22.73 -23.75
C ASN A 363 7.90 -22.25 -23.39
N ALA A 364 8.90 -23.13 -23.41
CA ALA A 364 10.29 -22.77 -23.16
C ALA A 364 10.86 -21.81 -24.22
N VAL A 365 10.53 -22.01 -25.51
CA VAL A 365 10.92 -21.08 -26.57
C VAL A 365 10.27 -19.72 -26.39
N GLN A 366 8.98 -19.66 -26.06
CA GLN A 366 8.27 -18.39 -25.83
C GLN A 366 8.93 -17.56 -24.71
N ILE A 367 9.29 -18.19 -23.60
CA ILE A 367 10.00 -17.51 -22.49
C ILE A 367 11.43 -17.14 -22.89
N LEU A 368 12.12 -17.99 -23.65
CA LEU A 368 13.48 -17.69 -24.14
C LEU A 368 13.49 -16.48 -25.11
N GLU A 369 12.45 -16.29 -25.91
CA GLU A 369 12.34 -15.12 -26.78
C GLU A 369 12.24 -13.81 -25.97
N GLN A 370 11.56 -13.81 -24.81
CA GLN A 370 11.56 -12.66 -23.89
C GLN A 370 12.99 -12.32 -23.45
N PHE A 371 13.76 -13.34 -23.04
CA PHE A 371 15.16 -13.19 -22.65
C PHE A 371 16.02 -12.60 -23.78
N LYS A 372 15.92 -13.15 -25.00
CA LYS A 372 16.74 -12.71 -26.15
C LYS A 372 16.45 -11.27 -26.55
N VAL A 373 15.18 -10.88 -26.62
CA VAL A 373 14.79 -9.52 -26.98
C VAL A 373 15.30 -8.54 -25.91
N LYS A 374 15.13 -8.85 -24.61
CA LYS A 374 15.63 -7.99 -23.53
C LYS A 374 17.15 -7.86 -23.52
N MET A 375 17.86 -8.97 -23.74
CA MET A 375 19.31 -8.99 -23.87
C MET A 375 19.78 -8.09 -25.02
N THR A 376 19.12 -8.20 -26.18
CA THR A 376 19.46 -7.41 -27.38
C THR A 376 19.24 -5.92 -27.13
N GLN A 377 18.09 -5.53 -26.57
CA GLN A 377 17.80 -4.15 -26.19
C GLN A 377 18.87 -3.55 -25.26
N LYS A 378 19.31 -4.30 -24.24
CA LYS A 378 20.34 -3.84 -23.31
C LYS A 378 21.74 -3.81 -23.94
N LYS A 379 22.06 -4.77 -24.79
CA LYS A 379 23.33 -4.82 -25.51
C LYS A 379 23.48 -3.65 -26.48
N GLU A 380 22.41 -3.25 -27.17
CA GLU A 380 22.42 -2.13 -28.11
C GLU A 380 22.51 -0.77 -27.41
N ALA A 381 21.91 -0.62 -26.22
CA ALA A 381 21.98 0.61 -25.43
C ALA A 381 23.32 0.77 -24.66
N THR A 382 24.05 -0.31 -24.41
CA THR A 382 25.27 -0.28 -23.59
C THR A 382 26.51 -0.23 -24.46
N LEU A 383 27.52 0.57 -24.06
CA LEU A 383 28.82 0.55 -24.71
C LEU A 383 29.45 -0.86 -24.69
N PRO A 384 30.02 -1.36 -25.79
CA PRO A 384 30.46 -2.76 -25.90
C PRO A 384 31.45 -3.23 -24.82
N PHE A 385 32.31 -2.33 -24.33
CA PHE A 385 33.30 -2.64 -23.29
C PHE A 385 32.74 -2.61 -21.86
N LEU A 386 31.53 -2.06 -21.66
CA LEU A 386 30.81 -2.04 -20.38
C LEU A 386 29.72 -3.10 -20.30
N PHE A 387 29.29 -3.65 -21.44
CA PHE A 387 28.26 -4.68 -21.49
C PHE A 387 28.75 -6.00 -20.89
N THR A 388 28.06 -6.48 -19.87
CA THR A 388 28.32 -7.76 -19.22
C THR A 388 27.17 -8.72 -19.52
N PRO A 389 27.39 -9.79 -20.32
CA PRO A 389 26.35 -10.76 -20.63
C PRO A 389 26.03 -11.67 -19.44
N PHE A 390 24.80 -12.19 -19.42
CA PHE A 390 24.39 -13.22 -18.47
C PHE A 390 25.11 -14.55 -18.75
N LYS A 391 26.11 -14.86 -17.92
CA LYS A 391 27.07 -15.95 -18.15
C LYS A 391 26.47 -17.36 -18.16
N LEU A 392 25.34 -17.58 -17.48
CA LEU A 392 24.72 -18.90 -17.35
C LEU A 392 23.94 -19.33 -18.60
N LEU A 393 23.55 -18.38 -19.46
CA LEU A 393 22.77 -18.64 -20.67
C LEU A 393 23.35 -17.87 -21.88
N SER A 394 24.59 -18.20 -22.21
CA SER A 394 25.26 -17.69 -23.42
C SER A 394 24.54 -18.14 -24.71
N ASP A 395 24.76 -17.44 -25.82
CA ASP A 395 24.17 -17.78 -27.12
C ASP A 395 24.48 -19.24 -27.53
N SER A 396 25.71 -19.71 -27.24
CA SER A 396 26.09 -21.11 -27.46
C SER A 396 25.31 -22.09 -26.60
N GLN A 397 25.05 -21.77 -25.32
CA GLN A 397 24.28 -22.63 -24.41
C GLN A 397 22.80 -22.66 -24.81
N GLN A 398 22.22 -21.52 -25.21
CA GLN A 398 20.86 -21.47 -25.73
C GLN A 398 20.70 -22.42 -26.93
N LEU A 399 21.62 -22.34 -27.90
CA LEU A 399 21.62 -23.20 -29.08
C LEU A 399 21.88 -24.67 -28.75
N ASP A 400 22.72 -24.95 -27.75
CA ASP A 400 23.00 -26.33 -27.32
C ASP A 400 21.77 -26.99 -26.68
N ILE A 401 21.13 -26.30 -25.74
CA ILE A 401 19.92 -26.80 -25.05
C ILE A 401 18.78 -27.03 -26.05
N LEU A 402 18.52 -26.07 -26.96
CA LEU A 402 17.46 -26.22 -27.96
C LEU A 402 17.73 -27.38 -28.93
N ARG A 403 18.98 -27.55 -29.39
CA ARG A 403 19.36 -28.69 -30.25
C ARG A 403 19.22 -30.02 -29.51
N LYS A 404 19.63 -30.08 -28.24
CA LYS A 404 19.50 -31.27 -27.39
C LYS A 404 18.03 -31.64 -27.16
N ALA A 405 17.17 -30.66 -26.85
CA ALA A 405 15.73 -30.88 -26.72
C ALA A 405 15.10 -31.43 -28.01
N ARG A 406 15.40 -30.82 -29.17
CA ARG A 406 14.93 -31.34 -30.48
C ARG A 406 15.47 -32.73 -30.79
N SER A 407 16.71 -33.04 -30.41
CA SER A 407 17.27 -34.38 -30.54
C SER A 407 16.55 -35.40 -29.65
N TYR A 408 16.21 -35.04 -28.41
CA TYR A 408 15.48 -35.92 -27.49
C TYR A 408 14.03 -36.16 -27.92
N ILE A 409 13.35 -35.15 -28.48
CA ILE A 409 12.02 -35.34 -29.09
C ILE A 409 12.08 -36.40 -30.21
N LYS A 410 13.09 -36.32 -31.08
CA LYS A 410 13.29 -37.32 -32.15
C LYS A 410 13.63 -38.72 -31.63
N GLN A 411 14.21 -38.81 -30.44
CA GLN A 411 14.54 -40.07 -29.76
C GLN A 411 13.40 -40.56 -28.86
N GLU A 412 12.24 -39.91 -28.86
CA GLU A 412 11.08 -40.21 -28.01
C GLU A 412 11.37 -40.17 -26.49
N LYS A 413 12.40 -39.43 -26.09
CA LYS A 413 12.79 -39.19 -24.69
C LYS A 413 12.01 -38.03 -24.09
N PHE A 414 10.69 -38.21 -23.95
CA PHE A 414 9.76 -37.11 -23.65
C PHE A 414 9.95 -36.52 -22.25
N ASP A 415 10.21 -37.34 -21.24
CA ASP A 415 10.39 -36.87 -19.86
C ASP A 415 11.68 -36.05 -19.71
N GLU A 416 12.74 -36.45 -20.42
CA GLU A 416 14.00 -35.70 -20.47
C GLU A 416 13.86 -34.37 -21.22
N VAL A 417 12.98 -34.29 -22.23
CA VAL A 417 12.66 -33.02 -22.89
C VAL A 417 11.96 -32.08 -21.92
N VAL A 418 10.97 -32.58 -21.17
CA VAL A 418 10.24 -31.76 -20.20
C VAL A 418 11.21 -31.18 -19.16
N SER A 419 12.03 -32.03 -18.53
CA SER A 419 13.01 -31.59 -17.54
C SER A 419 14.04 -30.60 -18.09
N LEU A 420 14.54 -30.82 -19.31
CA LEU A 420 15.48 -29.89 -19.96
C LEU A 420 14.84 -28.54 -20.30
N CYS A 421 13.56 -28.54 -20.71
CA CYS A 421 12.80 -27.33 -20.96
C CYS A 421 12.49 -26.55 -19.68
N GLU A 422 12.21 -27.24 -18.56
CA GLU A 422 12.06 -26.60 -17.24
C GLU A 422 13.37 -25.89 -16.81
N GLU A 423 14.52 -26.54 -17.00
CA GLU A 423 15.84 -25.95 -16.74
C GLU A 423 16.09 -24.69 -17.62
N LEU A 424 15.74 -24.77 -18.91
CA LEU A 424 15.85 -23.63 -19.83
C LEU A 424 14.97 -22.47 -19.40
N ILE A 425 13.72 -22.73 -19.00
CA ILE A 425 12.79 -21.70 -18.53
C ILE A 425 13.35 -21.02 -17.29
N ASP A 426 13.83 -21.77 -16.30
CA ASP A 426 14.42 -21.21 -15.08
C ASP A 426 15.64 -20.32 -15.39
N LEU A 427 16.54 -20.77 -16.28
CA LEU A 427 17.68 -19.96 -16.73
C LEU A 427 17.23 -18.69 -17.48
N ALA A 428 16.22 -18.80 -18.34
CA ALA A 428 15.71 -17.68 -19.12
C ALA A 428 15.03 -16.63 -18.23
N LEU A 429 14.24 -17.04 -17.24
CA LEU A 429 13.59 -16.13 -16.28
C LEU A 429 14.63 -15.44 -15.37
N ARG A 430 15.65 -16.16 -14.88
CA ARG A 430 16.76 -15.54 -14.12
C ARG A 430 17.54 -14.54 -14.98
N GLY A 431 17.81 -14.89 -16.23
CA GLY A 431 18.46 -14.00 -17.19
C GLY A 431 17.62 -12.76 -17.54
N LEU A 432 16.30 -12.91 -17.66
CA LEU A 432 15.36 -11.82 -17.90
C LEU A 432 15.39 -10.83 -16.74
N SER A 433 15.37 -11.32 -15.50
CA SER A 433 15.51 -10.50 -14.29
C SER A 433 16.86 -9.76 -14.23
N TYR A 434 17.96 -10.42 -14.64
CA TYR A 434 19.29 -9.79 -14.71
C TYR A 434 19.30 -8.58 -15.65
N TYR A 435 18.79 -8.72 -16.88
CA TYR A 435 18.75 -7.61 -17.83
C TYR A 435 17.69 -6.56 -17.50
N HIS A 436 16.63 -6.94 -16.80
CA HIS A 436 15.65 -6.00 -16.27
C HIS A 436 16.26 -5.05 -15.23
N THR A 437 17.09 -5.59 -14.31
CA THR A 437 17.69 -4.86 -13.19
C THR A 437 19.09 -4.30 -13.46
N TYR A 438 19.54 -4.32 -14.72
CA TYR A 438 20.92 -4.05 -15.13
C TYR A 438 21.48 -2.68 -14.66
N ASP A 439 20.66 -1.62 -14.73
CA ASP A 439 21.08 -0.25 -14.43
C ASP A 439 20.86 0.16 -12.96
N ARG A 440 20.26 -0.73 -12.15
CA ARG A 440 19.79 -0.44 -10.79
C ARG A 440 20.91 0.04 -9.87
N LEU A 441 22.04 -0.67 -9.84
CA LEU A 441 23.15 -0.32 -8.97
C LEU A 441 23.76 1.04 -9.34
N PHE A 442 23.91 1.31 -10.63
CA PHE A 442 24.46 2.57 -11.13
C PHE A 442 23.58 3.76 -10.72
N LEU A 443 22.26 3.67 -10.96
CA LEU A 443 21.33 4.72 -10.56
C LEU A 443 21.23 4.86 -9.03
N GLY A 444 21.20 3.74 -8.31
CA GLY A 444 21.12 3.71 -6.85
C GLY A 444 22.28 4.46 -6.17
N ILE A 445 23.51 4.28 -6.66
CA ILE A 445 24.68 5.01 -6.15
C ILE A 445 24.54 6.53 -6.38
N ASN A 446 24.09 6.96 -7.58
CA ASN A 446 23.93 8.37 -7.89
C ASN A 446 22.90 9.05 -6.98
N VAL A 447 21.76 8.40 -6.75
CA VAL A 447 20.71 8.91 -5.85
C VAL A 447 21.21 9.00 -4.40
N ALA A 448 21.90 7.96 -3.92
CA ALA A 448 22.46 7.94 -2.57
C ALA A 448 23.50 9.06 -2.35
N VAL A 449 24.39 9.28 -3.33
CA VAL A 449 25.36 10.40 -3.32
C VAL A 449 24.62 11.74 -3.32
N GLY A 450 23.47 11.84 -3.98
CA GLY A 450 22.57 12.99 -3.92
C GLY A 450 22.00 13.25 -2.52
N PHE A 451 21.42 12.23 -1.88
CA PHE A 451 20.91 12.31 -0.49
C PHE A 451 22.00 12.76 0.49
N VAL A 452 23.15 12.11 0.46
CA VAL A 452 24.29 12.43 1.36
C VAL A 452 24.77 13.86 1.13
N GLY A 453 24.87 14.29 -0.14
CA GLY A 453 25.22 15.66 -0.48
C GLY A 453 24.21 16.67 0.07
N TRP A 454 22.91 16.40 -0.07
CA TRP A 454 21.85 17.31 0.38
C TRP A 454 21.78 17.44 1.90
N MET A 455 21.90 16.33 2.63
CA MET A 455 21.99 16.34 4.09
C MET A 455 23.22 17.11 4.58
N SER A 456 24.36 16.92 3.91
CA SER A 456 25.59 17.65 4.22
C SER A 456 25.41 19.15 4.03
N TYR A 457 24.81 19.57 2.92
CA TYR A 457 24.53 20.99 2.65
C TYR A 457 23.56 21.59 3.68
N THR A 458 22.47 20.89 3.99
CA THR A 458 21.48 21.32 5.00
C THR A 458 22.11 21.46 6.39
N SER A 459 22.99 20.53 6.76
CA SER A 459 23.74 20.58 8.02
C SER A 459 24.63 21.83 8.10
N LEU A 460 25.36 22.14 7.02
CA LEU A 460 26.20 23.33 6.93
C LEU A 460 25.36 24.62 7.01
N LEU A 461 24.16 24.64 6.45
CA LEU A 461 23.25 25.78 6.58
C LEU A 461 22.79 25.99 8.03
N ILE A 462 22.40 24.92 8.75
CA ILE A 462 22.03 25.01 10.17
C ILE A 462 23.18 25.59 10.98
N ILE A 463 24.41 25.11 10.74
CA ILE A 463 25.61 25.61 11.41
C ILE A 463 25.80 27.10 11.12
N LYS A 464 25.76 27.48 9.84
CA LYS A 464 26.02 28.85 9.40
C LYS A 464 24.98 29.87 9.87
N SER A 465 23.69 29.51 9.93
CA SER A 465 22.59 30.44 10.21
C SER A 465 21.97 30.32 11.60
N HIS A 466 22.16 29.21 12.31
CA HIS A 466 21.46 28.93 13.58
C HIS A 466 22.36 28.46 14.73
N SER A 467 23.66 28.28 14.52
CA SER A 467 24.60 27.86 15.58
C SER A 467 25.47 29.00 16.11
N ASN A 468 25.96 28.84 17.34
CA ASN A 468 26.91 29.73 18.02
C ASN A 468 28.39 29.40 17.73
N ILE A 469 28.70 28.61 16.70
CA ILE A 469 30.10 28.28 16.39
C ILE A 469 30.85 29.58 16.07
N PRO A 470 31.96 29.89 16.78
CA PRO A 470 32.73 31.10 16.53
C PRO A 470 33.24 31.07 15.10
N LYS A 471 32.74 32.00 14.28
CA LYS A 471 33.25 32.19 12.92
C LYS A 471 34.73 32.55 13.02
N GLY A 472 35.61 31.74 12.43
CA GLY A 472 37.01 32.10 12.34
C GLY A 472 37.15 33.51 11.73
N THR A 473 37.94 34.39 12.33
CA THR A 473 38.26 35.73 11.79
C THR A 473 39.19 35.67 10.57
N ARG A 474 38.99 34.71 9.68
CA ARG A 474 39.85 34.49 8.51
C ARG A 474 39.43 35.44 7.38
N LYS A 475 40.43 36.12 6.82
CA LYS A 475 40.28 36.99 5.64
C LYS A 475 39.85 36.12 4.46
N GLU A 476 38.77 36.52 3.76
CA GLU A 476 38.35 35.93 2.49
C GLU A 476 39.56 35.76 1.57
N GLY A 477 40.06 34.53 1.46
CA GLY A 477 41.10 34.17 0.51
C GLY A 477 40.52 34.22 -0.89
N LYS A 478 40.59 35.38 -1.55
CA LYS A 478 40.18 35.57 -2.95
C LYS A 478 40.96 34.61 -3.86
N LYS A 479 40.38 33.45 -4.25
CA LYS A 479 40.47 32.80 -5.60
C LYS A 479 40.30 31.26 -5.72
N PRO A 480 40.01 30.41 -4.70
CA PRO A 480 39.82 28.97 -4.99
C PRO A 480 38.46 28.63 -5.64
N HIS A 481 37.48 29.54 -5.65
CA HIS A 481 36.12 29.22 -6.14
C HIS A 481 36.01 28.97 -7.66
N CYS A 482 36.83 29.62 -8.50
CA CYS A 482 36.72 29.44 -9.95
C CYS A 482 37.16 28.04 -10.40
N LEU A 483 38.29 27.52 -9.89
CA LEU A 483 38.78 26.19 -10.25
C LEU A 483 37.80 25.10 -9.85
N LEU A 484 37.25 25.19 -8.64
CA LEU A 484 36.21 24.28 -8.15
C LEU A 484 34.96 24.33 -9.03
N LEU A 485 34.49 25.52 -9.41
CA LEU A 485 33.34 25.65 -10.30
C LEU A 485 33.62 25.00 -11.66
N TYR A 486 34.77 25.26 -12.28
CA TYR A 486 35.13 24.67 -13.57
C TYR A 486 35.28 23.15 -13.50
N SER A 487 35.83 22.59 -12.42
CA SER A 487 35.94 21.14 -12.27
C SER A 487 34.56 20.48 -12.18
N PHE A 488 33.61 21.07 -11.43
CA PHE A 488 32.25 20.54 -11.34
C PHE A 488 31.45 20.70 -12.64
N ILE A 489 31.65 21.79 -13.38
CA ILE A 489 31.07 21.94 -14.73
C ILE A 489 31.63 20.85 -15.67
N ALA A 490 32.94 20.61 -15.65
CA ALA A 490 33.57 19.56 -16.46
C ALA A 490 33.04 18.16 -16.10
N THR A 491 32.87 17.85 -14.82
CA THR A 491 32.26 16.60 -14.36
C THR A 491 30.81 16.47 -14.87
N GLY A 492 30.01 17.53 -14.78
CA GLY A 492 28.64 17.53 -15.29
C GLY A 492 28.57 17.28 -16.80
N VAL A 493 29.46 17.90 -17.58
CA VAL A 493 29.56 17.66 -19.03
C VAL A 493 29.98 16.22 -19.33
N LEU A 494 30.97 15.68 -18.60
CA LEU A 494 31.42 14.29 -18.77
C LEU A 494 30.28 13.30 -18.51
N VAL A 495 29.51 13.49 -17.44
CA VAL A 495 28.35 12.66 -17.11
C VAL A 495 27.28 12.76 -18.21
N ALA A 496 26.96 13.97 -18.68
CA ALA A 496 26.00 14.15 -19.76
C ALA A 496 26.45 13.49 -21.08
N CYS A 497 27.73 13.62 -21.43
CA CYS A 497 28.30 12.93 -22.60
C CYS A 497 28.23 11.41 -22.46
N PHE A 498 28.57 10.87 -21.29
CA PHE A 498 28.49 9.43 -21.02
C PHE A 498 27.07 8.88 -21.22
N LEU A 499 26.06 9.56 -20.68
CA LEU A 499 24.65 9.17 -20.82
C LEU A 499 24.15 9.31 -22.26
N MET A 500 24.59 10.34 -22.97
CA MET A 500 24.22 10.58 -24.38
C MET A 500 24.78 9.50 -25.30
N ILE A 501 26.02 9.07 -25.08
CA ILE A 501 26.65 8.00 -25.88
C ILE A 501 25.90 6.67 -25.73
N GLN A 502 25.31 6.41 -24.56
CA GLN A 502 24.52 5.20 -24.29
C GLN A 502 23.03 5.35 -24.63
N ALA A 503 22.63 6.47 -25.24
CA ALA A 503 21.23 6.78 -25.54
C ALA A 503 20.30 6.60 -24.33
N CYS A 504 20.78 6.92 -23.11
CA CYS A 504 20.00 6.75 -21.89
C CYS A 504 18.74 7.66 -21.89
N PRO A 505 17.67 7.25 -21.19
CA PRO A 505 16.49 8.09 -21.00
C PRO A 505 16.82 9.44 -20.34
N TRP A 506 16.01 10.47 -20.60
CA TRP A 506 16.22 11.81 -20.04
C TRP A 506 16.21 11.83 -18.49
N THR A 507 15.48 10.92 -17.84
CA THR A 507 15.41 10.84 -16.38
C THR A 507 16.76 10.48 -15.75
N TYR A 508 17.59 9.70 -16.44
CA TYR A 508 18.93 9.33 -15.97
C TYR A 508 19.82 10.57 -15.83
N TYR A 509 19.64 11.55 -16.71
CA TYR A 509 20.36 12.82 -16.62
C TYR A 509 19.98 13.57 -15.34
N VAL A 510 18.70 13.54 -14.94
CA VAL A 510 18.26 14.18 -13.71
C VAL A 510 18.96 13.55 -12.50
N TYR A 511 18.96 12.21 -12.40
CA TYR A 511 19.54 11.51 -11.26
C TYR A 511 21.06 11.59 -11.19
N CYS A 512 21.76 11.52 -12.33
CA CYS A 512 23.22 11.54 -12.37
C CYS A 512 23.81 12.96 -12.30
N LEU A 513 23.10 13.97 -12.80
CA LEU A 513 23.57 15.36 -12.74
C LEU A 513 23.20 16.05 -11.42
N LEU A 514 22.13 15.65 -10.73
CA LEU A 514 21.69 16.29 -9.49
C LEU A 514 22.77 16.35 -8.39
N PRO A 515 23.58 15.30 -8.13
CA PRO A 515 24.61 15.36 -7.10
C PRO A 515 25.70 16.39 -7.38
N VAL A 516 25.98 16.70 -8.66
CA VAL A 516 27.07 17.61 -9.08
C VAL A 516 26.91 19.03 -8.47
N PRO A 517 25.81 19.77 -8.68
CA PRO A 517 25.63 21.10 -8.08
C PRO A 517 25.49 21.05 -6.55
N ILE A 518 24.94 19.96 -5.98
CA ILE A 518 24.80 19.80 -4.53
C ILE A 518 26.17 19.70 -3.88
N TRP A 519 27.04 18.82 -4.39
CA TRP A 519 28.40 18.66 -3.87
C TRP A 519 29.28 19.88 -4.12
N TYR A 520 29.06 20.60 -5.23
CA TYR A 520 29.66 21.94 -5.42
C TYR A 520 29.24 22.90 -4.29
N ALA A 521 27.95 22.94 -3.92
CA ALA A 521 27.46 23.79 -2.85
C ALA A 521 28.03 23.41 -1.47
N VAL A 522 28.21 22.11 -1.21
CA VAL A 522 28.88 21.61 0.02
C VAL A 522 30.34 22.05 0.06
N LEU A 523 31.12 21.77 -0.98
CA LEU A 523 32.56 22.06 -1.00
C LEU A 523 32.86 23.56 -1.09
N ARG A 524 31.92 24.37 -1.59
CA ARG A 524 32.01 25.83 -1.58
C ARG A 524 32.04 26.39 -0.16
N GLU A 525 31.37 25.75 0.80
CA GLU A 525 31.32 26.16 2.21
C GLU A 525 32.49 25.59 3.04
N HIS A 526 33.67 25.44 2.42
CA HIS A 526 34.86 24.86 3.02
C HIS A 526 35.28 25.52 4.34
N GLU A 527 35.11 26.84 4.48
CA GLU A 527 35.40 27.55 5.74
C GLU A 527 34.52 27.05 6.89
N VAL A 528 33.23 26.83 6.65
CA VAL A 528 32.29 26.28 7.65
C VAL A 528 32.63 24.82 7.98
N ILE A 529 33.06 24.05 6.99
CA ILE A 529 33.53 22.67 7.20
C ILE A 529 34.77 22.67 8.11
N GLN A 530 35.72 23.58 7.88
CA GLN A 530 36.90 23.71 8.73
C GLN A 530 36.53 24.10 10.17
N ASP A 531 35.68 25.11 10.35
CA ASP A 531 35.19 25.54 11.67
C ASP A 531 34.48 24.38 12.41
N LEU A 532 33.69 23.57 11.68
CA LEU A 532 33.03 22.38 12.22
C LEU A 532 34.05 21.32 12.64
N VAL A 533 35.05 21.02 11.80
CA VAL A 533 36.10 20.03 12.12
C VAL A 533 36.92 20.50 13.33
N GLU A 534 37.31 21.78 13.39
CA GLU A 534 38.00 22.35 14.54
C GLU A 534 37.15 22.23 15.82
N SER A 535 35.85 22.55 15.75
CA SER A 535 34.93 22.39 16.88
C SER A 535 34.77 20.93 17.33
N LEU A 536 34.60 19.99 16.39
CA LEU A 536 34.48 18.56 16.69
C LEU A 536 35.75 17.99 17.32
N LEU A 537 36.93 18.46 16.91
CA LEU A 537 38.21 18.08 17.50
C LEU A 537 38.36 18.56 18.96
N THR A 538 37.74 19.68 19.32
CA THR A 538 37.72 20.19 20.71
C THR A 538 36.68 19.51 21.60
N PHE A 539 35.69 18.83 21.03
CA PHE A 539 34.62 18.21 21.79
C PHE A 539 35.10 16.91 22.49
N PRO A 540 34.68 16.63 23.74
CA PRO A 540 35.07 15.41 24.43
C PRO A 540 34.65 14.15 23.64
N ARG A 541 35.61 13.31 23.24
CA ARG A 541 35.36 12.12 22.39
C ARG A 541 34.31 11.18 22.97
N SER A 542 34.30 10.97 24.29
CA SER A 542 33.30 10.12 24.95
C SER A 542 31.87 10.64 24.81
N HIS A 543 31.69 11.95 24.95
CA HIS A 543 30.39 12.60 24.80
C HIS A 543 29.97 12.58 23.33
N PHE A 544 30.89 12.85 22.40
CA PHE A 544 30.61 12.78 20.97
C PHE A 544 30.09 11.39 20.57
N VAL A 545 30.80 10.33 20.98
CA VAL A 545 30.41 8.94 20.71
C VAL A 545 29.06 8.62 21.36
N ALA A 546 28.83 9.05 22.61
CA ALA A 546 27.55 8.83 23.27
C ALA A 546 26.38 9.52 22.55
N TYR A 547 26.53 10.78 22.13
CA TYR A 547 25.51 11.49 21.36
C TYR A 547 25.24 10.83 20.01
N LEU A 548 26.30 10.40 19.30
CA LEU A 548 26.17 9.70 18.02
C LEU A 548 25.44 8.36 18.18
N LEU A 549 25.76 7.59 19.22
CA LEU A 549 25.10 6.31 19.51
C LEU A 549 23.63 6.49 19.87
N VAL A 550 23.30 7.46 20.74
CA VAL A 550 21.91 7.75 21.12
C VAL A 550 21.10 8.23 19.91
N PHE A 551 21.69 9.10 19.08
CA PHE A 551 21.04 9.57 17.86
C PHE A 551 20.81 8.44 16.87
N THR A 552 21.82 7.62 16.59
CA THR A 552 21.72 6.46 15.69
C THR A 552 20.67 5.48 16.19
N LEU A 553 20.72 5.10 17.47
CA LEU A 553 19.72 4.22 18.09
C LEU A 553 18.30 4.83 18.02
N GLY A 554 18.18 6.13 18.23
CA GLY A 554 16.92 6.85 18.09
C GLY A 554 16.35 6.74 16.68
N ILE A 555 17.16 7.01 15.65
CA ILE A 555 16.77 6.87 14.24
C ILE A 555 16.42 5.41 13.91
N GLU A 556 17.20 4.44 14.37
CA GLU A 556 16.91 3.02 14.16
C GLU A 556 15.58 2.61 14.80
N VAL A 557 15.25 3.11 16.00
CA VAL A 557 13.92 2.89 16.60
C VAL A 557 12.81 3.49 15.73
N LEU A 558 13.03 4.68 15.14
CA LEU A 558 12.07 5.28 14.21
C LEU A 558 11.91 4.45 12.94
N VAL A 559 13.00 3.98 12.32
CA VAL A 559 12.97 3.14 11.12
C VAL A 559 12.30 1.79 11.42
N LEU A 560 12.71 1.11 12.49
CA LEU A 560 12.13 -0.16 12.90
C LEU A 560 10.66 -0.03 13.28
N SER A 561 10.19 1.14 13.71
CA SER A 561 8.76 1.35 14.01
C SER A 561 7.83 1.16 12.80
N PHE A 562 8.35 1.35 11.58
CA PHE A 562 7.58 1.09 10.35
C PHE A 562 7.36 -0.41 10.14
N PHE A 563 8.30 -1.25 10.53
CA PHE A 563 8.17 -2.71 10.45
C PHE A 563 7.47 -3.29 11.69
N TYR A 564 7.75 -2.72 12.86
CA TYR A 564 7.39 -3.25 14.16
C TYR A 564 6.85 -2.15 15.07
N ARG A 565 5.52 -2.00 15.12
CA ARG A 565 4.84 -0.97 15.92
C ARG A 565 5.23 -0.98 17.40
N TYR A 566 5.56 -2.14 17.97
CA TYR A 566 6.01 -2.25 19.37
C TYR A 566 7.35 -1.52 19.65
N MET A 567 8.10 -1.11 18.63
CA MET A 567 9.24 -0.20 18.79
C MET A 567 8.81 1.19 19.29
N LEU A 568 7.60 1.64 18.95
CA LEU A 568 7.02 2.86 19.52
C LEU A 568 6.69 2.67 20.99
N THR A 569 6.21 1.49 21.39
CA THR A 569 6.05 1.14 22.82
C THR A 569 7.39 1.23 23.54
N ALA A 570 8.45 0.64 22.97
CA ALA A 570 9.80 0.73 23.53
C ALA A 570 10.27 2.19 23.66
N GLY A 571 10.08 3.00 22.62
CA GLY A 571 10.41 4.43 22.63
C GLY A 571 9.59 5.22 23.67
N LEU A 572 8.29 4.94 23.82
CA LEU A 572 7.42 5.57 24.81
C LEU A 572 7.79 5.19 26.25
N ILE A 573 8.24 3.96 26.49
CA ILE A 573 8.79 3.53 27.78
C ILE A 573 10.09 4.30 28.09
N VAL A 574 10.98 4.45 27.11
CA VAL A 574 12.19 5.27 27.26
C VAL A 574 11.82 6.74 27.54
N PHE A 575 10.81 7.28 26.86
CA PHE A 575 10.30 8.63 27.12
C PHE A 575 9.73 8.76 28.52
N ALA A 576 8.98 7.77 29.02
CA ALA A 576 8.50 7.76 30.40
C ALA A 576 9.65 7.82 31.42
N GLY A 577 10.79 7.20 31.08
CA GLY A 577 12.01 7.22 31.87
C GLY A 577 12.87 8.48 31.74
N TRP A 578 12.76 9.24 30.64
CA TRP A 578 13.64 10.36 30.34
C TRP A 578 13.73 11.42 31.44
N PRO A 579 12.61 11.88 32.06
CA PRO A 579 12.70 12.88 33.11
C PRO A 579 13.48 12.46 34.36
N PHE A 580 13.72 11.16 34.60
CA PHE A 580 14.62 10.70 35.68
C PHE A 580 16.08 11.12 35.45
N LEU A 581 16.50 11.27 34.18
CA LEU A 581 17.84 11.75 33.81
C LEU A 581 17.97 13.28 33.93
N THR A 582 16.86 13.98 34.21
CA THR A 582 16.80 15.45 34.29
C THR A 582 16.43 15.90 35.70
N GLN A 583 16.63 17.19 36.02
CA GLN A 583 16.22 17.74 37.32
C GLN A 583 14.68 17.86 37.49
N LEU A 584 13.87 17.47 36.50
CA LEU A 584 12.40 17.58 36.52
C LEU A 584 11.75 16.80 37.68
N TRP A 585 12.26 15.61 38.00
CA TRP A 585 11.76 14.78 39.11
C TRP A 585 11.78 15.54 40.46
N THR A 586 12.79 16.38 40.67
CA THR A 586 12.93 17.18 41.90
C THR A 586 12.08 18.44 41.90
N ARG A 587 11.85 19.05 40.72
CA ARG A 587 11.20 20.36 40.59
C ARG A 587 9.68 20.30 40.43
N ALA A 588 9.16 19.33 39.66
CA ALA A 588 7.76 19.30 39.22
C ALA A 588 7.15 17.88 39.25
N LYS A 589 6.94 17.34 40.47
CA LYS A 589 6.46 15.95 40.67
C LYS A 589 5.15 15.60 39.95
N ILE A 590 4.17 16.51 39.92
CA ILE A 590 2.86 16.24 39.29
C ILE A 590 2.99 16.14 37.77
N THR A 591 3.74 17.06 37.16
CA THR A 591 4.02 17.07 35.73
C THR A 591 4.80 15.81 35.32
N PHE A 592 5.80 15.44 36.13
CA PHE A 592 6.52 14.18 35.96
C PHE A 592 5.59 12.96 35.98
N LEU A 593 4.77 12.81 37.04
CA LEU A 593 3.91 11.64 37.19
C LEU A 593 2.90 11.54 36.05
N SER A 594 2.39 12.70 35.61
CA SER A 594 1.47 12.78 34.48
C SER A 594 2.17 12.39 33.16
N TRP A 595 3.41 12.82 32.94
CA TRP A 595 4.18 12.47 31.74
C TRP A 595 4.43 10.96 31.67
N ALA A 596 4.91 10.38 32.76
CA ALA A 596 5.16 8.94 32.84
C ALA A 596 3.86 8.14 32.65
N PHE A 597 2.78 8.54 33.32
CA PHE A 597 1.47 7.87 33.20
C PHE A 597 0.94 7.89 31.77
N PHE A 598 0.86 9.06 31.13
CA PHE A 598 0.31 9.15 29.77
C PHE A 598 1.25 8.55 28.71
N SER A 599 2.57 8.58 28.92
CA SER A 599 3.52 7.90 28.02
C SER A 599 3.33 6.39 28.07
N LEU A 600 3.22 5.81 29.27
CA LEU A 600 2.96 4.38 29.45
C LEU A 600 1.57 3.97 28.96
N LEU A 601 0.55 4.81 29.17
CA LEU A 601 -0.79 4.55 28.66
C LEU A 601 -0.84 4.59 27.12
N LEU A 602 -0.14 5.55 26.50
CA LEU A 602 -0.02 5.62 25.05
C LEU A 602 0.77 4.43 24.48
N ALA A 603 1.73 3.89 25.24
CA ALA A 603 2.54 2.74 24.84
C ALA A 603 1.74 1.44 24.67
N VAL A 604 0.52 1.36 25.22
CA VAL A 604 -0.38 0.20 25.03
C VAL A 604 -0.86 0.10 23.59
N PHE A 605 -1.16 1.23 22.93
CA PHE A 605 -1.84 1.23 21.62
C PHE A 605 -1.03 0.54 20.50
N PRO A 606 0.29 0.77 20.35
CA PRO A 606 1.08 0.06 19.33
C PRO A 606 1.14 -1.47 19.53
N LEU A 607 0.86 -1.97 20.74
CA LEU A 607 0.78 -3.41 21.03
C LEU A 607 -0.58 -4.02 20.64
N MET A 608 -1.60 -3.20 20.45
CA MET A 608 -2.97 -3.65 20.14
C MET A 608 -3.11 -4.04 18.66
N PRO A 609 -4.00 -5.00 18.32
CA PRO A 609 -4.19 -5.48 16.96
C PRO A 609 -4.91 -4.46 16.07
N VAL A 610 -4.35 -4.16 14.89
CA VAL A 610 -4.95 -3.23 13.91
C VAL A 610 -6.15 -3.85 13.20
N VAL A 611 -5.96 -5.08 12.70
CA VAL A 611 -6.88 -5.84 11.86
C VAL A 611 -7.37 -7.10 12.57
N GLY A 612 -8.33 -7.81 11.98
CA GLY A 612 -8.80 -9.10 12.52
C GLY A 612 -9.69 -9.02 13.76
N ARG A 613 -9.94 -7.82 14.29
CA ARG A 613 -10.73 -7.62 15.51
C ARG A 613 -12.22 -7.49 15.21
N LYS A 614 -13.04 -8.00 16.14
CA LYS A 614 -14.48 -7.77 16.10
C LYS A 614 -14.78 -6.31 16.48
N PRO A 615 -15.71 -5.62 15.79
CA PRO A 615 -16.18 -4.30 16.21
C PRO A 615 -16.64 -4.31 17.67
N ASN A 616 -16.21 -3.32 18.45
CA ASN A 616 -16.54 -3.17 19.86
C ASN A 616 -17.06 -1.75 20.13
N LEU A 617 -18.36 -1.58 19.92
CA LEU A 617 -19.04 -0.31 20.13
C LEU A 617 -18.95 0.19 21.57
N SER A 618 -18.86 -0.69 22.58
CA SER A 618 -18.75 -0.27 23.98
C SER A 618 -17.51 0.57 24.23
N LEU A 619 -16.39 0.29 23.56
CA LEU A 619 -15.17 1.09 23.65
C LEU A 619 -15.32 2.45 22.95
N VAL A 620 -16.01 2.50 21.80
CA VAL A 620 -16.31 3.75 21.10
C VAL A 620 -17.21 4.65 21.94
N MET A 621 -18.26 4.07 22.55
CA MET A 621 -19.15 4.81 23.46
C MET A 621 -18.40 5.27 24.72
N GLY A 622 -17.52 4.43 25.27
CA GLY A 622 -16.65 4.78 26.39
C GLY A 622 -15.71 5.94 26.07
N ALA A 623 -15.11 5.96 24.88
CA ALA A 623 -14.28 7.07 24.41
C ALA A 623 -15.09 8.38 24.31
N GLY A 624 -16.28 8.33 23.72
CA GLY A 624 -17.18 9.48 23.65
C GLY A 624 -17.55 10.02 25.04
N PHE A 625 -17.86 9.13 25.99
CA PHE A 625 -18.13 9.52 27.37
C PHE A 625 -16.91 10.16 28.06
N LEU A 626 -15.70 9.62 27.88
CA LEU A 626 -14.47 10.19 28.43
C LEU A 626 -14.16 11.58 27.87
N VAL A 627 -14.43 11.81 26.58
CA VAL A 627 -14.30 13.14 25.95
C VAL A 627 -15.26 14.14 26.60
N LEU A 628 -16.51 13.74 26.86
CA LEU A 628 -17.50 14.58 27.55
C LEU A 628 -17.11 14.87 29.01
N LEU A 629 -16.50 13.91 29.71
CA LEU A 629 -15.97 14.14 31.05
C LEU A 629 -14.78 15.11 31.03
N LEU A 630 -13.87 14.98 30.05
CA LEU A 630 -12.74 15.88 29.89
C LEU A 630 -13.22 17.31 29.58
N SER A 631 -14.20 17.48 28.68
CA SER A 631 -14.76 18.80 28.38
C SER A 631 -15.43 19.42 29.62
N LEU A 632 -16.17 18.63 30.40
CA LEU A 632 -16.75 19.09 31.67
C LEU A 632 -15.68 19.47 32.71
N ALA A 633 -14.58 18.73 32.80
CA ALA A 633 -13.44 19.07 33.64
C ALA A 633 -12.77 20.38 33.21
N VAL A 634 -12.64 20.62 31.90
CA VAL A 634 -12.12 21.90 31.37
C VAL A 634 -13.06 23.06 31.71
N VAL A 635 -14.38 22.90 31.58
CA VAL A 635 -15.37 23.93 31.98
C VAL A 635 -15.26 24.25 33.46
N THR A 636 -15.25 23.23 34.32
CA THR A 636 -15.22 23.41 35.77
C THR A 636 -13.91 24.04 36.25
N THR A 637 -12.77 23.68 35.64
CA THR A 637 -11.47 24.29 35.97
C THR A 637 -11.36 25.74 35.50
N LEU A 638 -11.93 26.08 34.33
CA LEU A 638 -12.03 27.47 33.85
C LEU A 638 -12.95 28.31 34.73
N GLY A 639 -14.11 27.76 35.13
CA GLY A 639 -15.05 28.40 36.05
C GLY A 639 -14.43 28.67 37.44
N LYS A 640 -13.71 27.69 38.01
CA LYS A 640 -13.00 27.86 39.30
C LYS A 640 -11.89 28.92 39.25
N ARG A 641 -11.28 29.18 38.10
CA ARG A 641 -10.20 30.16 37.93
C ARG A 641 -10.70 31.61 37.77
N ASN A 642 -12.01 31.88 37.94
CA ASN A 642 -12.63 33.20 37.72
C ASN A 642 -12.37 33.81 36.34
N ILE A 643 -12.01 32.98 35.34
CA ILE A 643 -11.91 33.42 33.95
C ILE A 643 -13.35 33.45 33.44
N LYS A 644 -13.96 34.65 33.34
CA LYS A 644 -15.30 34.81 32.74
C LYS A 644 -15.24 34.30 31.30
N LEU A 645 -15.70 33.07 31.04
CA LEU A 645 -16.00 32.64 29.68
C LEU A 645 -17.02 33.63 29.12
N VAL A 646 -16.72 34.23 27.98
CA VAL A 646 -17.70 35.03 27.25
C VAL A 646 -18.86 34.11 26.88
N LYS A 647 -20.13 34.54 27.00
CA LYS A 647 -21.31 33.70 26.72
C LYS A 647 -21.19 32.93 25.40
N GLY A 648 -20.61 33.53 24.37
CA GLY A 648 -20.34 32.89 23.07
C GLY A 648 -19.34 31.73 23.13
N GLU A 649 -18.31 31.80 23.97
CA GLU A 649 -17.30 30.74 24.11
C GLU A 649 -17.87 29.51 24.82
N LEU A 650 -18.75 29.71 25.80
CA LEU A 650 -19.48 28.61 26.44
C LEU A 650 -20.44 27.94 25.45
N LEU A 651 -21.13 28.74 24.61
CA LEU A 651 -22.04 28.22 23.59
C LEU A 651 -21.31 27.33 22.57
N VAL A 652 -20.13 27.75 22.10
CA VAL A 652 -19.31 26.94 21.17
C VAL A 652 -18.95 25.60 21.81
N LEU A 653 -18.54 25.60 23.08
CA LEU A 653 -18.18 24.37 23.78
C LEU A 653 -19.39 23.45 24.00
N LEU A 654 -20.55 24.00 24.36
CA LEU A 654 -21.81 23.24 24.47
C LEU A 654 -22.19 22.60 23.13
N LEU A 655 -22.04 23.33 22.02
CA LEU A 655 -22.31 22.82 20.67
C LEU A 655 -21.35 21.69 20.28
N GLN A 656 -20.07 21.80 20.62
CA GLN A 656 -19.07 20.74 20.39
C GLN A 656 -19.37 19.48 21.24
N MET A 657 -19.83 19.64 22.48
CA MET A 657 -20.30 18.51 23.30
C MET A 657 -21.54 17.85 22.70
N LEU A 658 -22.50 18.63 22.20
CA LEU A 658 -23.68 18.10 21.50
C LEU A 658 -23.30 17.33 20.23
N SER A 659 -22.35 17.85 19.45
CA SER A 659 -21.80 17.17 18.26
C SER A 659 -21.18 15.82 18.63
N THR A 660 -20.49 15.73 19.77
CA THR A 660 -19.94 14.46 20.29
C THR A 660 -21.04 13.46 20.63
N VAL A 661 -22.09 13.90 21.34
CA VAL A 661 -23.25 13.05 21.67
C VAL A 661 -23.97 12.56 20.41
N LEU A 662 -24.16 13.45 19.43
CA LEU A 662 -24.79 13.11 18.16
C LEU A 662 -23.97 12.08 17.37
N SER A 663 -22.65 12.21 17.38
CA SER A 663 -21.74 11.25 16.75
C SER A 663 -21.87 9.86 17.38
N MET A 664 -21.94 9.78 18.71
CA MET A 664 -22.17 8.51 19.42
C MET A 664 -23.51 7.87 19.03
N TYR A 665 -24.58 8.67 18.96
CA TYR A 665 -25.90 8.18 18.54
C TYR A 665 -25.91 7.64 17.11
N VAL A 666 -25.27 8.35 16.18
CA VAL A 666 -25.18 7.94 14.76
C VAL A 666 -24.41 6.64 14.59
N VAL A 667 -23.28 6.47 15.29
CA VAL A 667 -22.52 5.21 15.27
C VAL A 667 -23.39 4.05 15.75
N TYR A 668 -24.08 4.22 16.88
CA TYR A 668 -24.95 3.20 17.44
C TYR A 668 -26.11 2.84 16.50
N SER A 669 -26.81 3.86 16.00
CA SER A 669 -27.96 3.71 15.08
C SER A 669 -27.57 3.02 13.78
N THR A 670 -26.46 3.43 13.17
CA THR A 670 -25.95 2.86 11.90
C THR A 670 -25.59 1.39 12.08
N HIS A 671 -24.84 1.05 13.13
CA HIS A 671 -24.48 -0.33 13.40
C HIS A 671 -25.71 -1.22 13.59
N HIS A 672 -26.71 -0.74 14.33
CA HIS A 672 -27.93 -1.49 14.57
C HIS A 672 -28.81 -1.66 13.32
N SER A 673 -28.87 -0.65 12.44
CA SER A 673 -29.61 -0.71 11.17
C SER A 673 -28.97 -1.72 10.20
N LEU A 674 -27.64 -1.75 10.11
CA LEU A 674 -26.92 -2.73 9.29
C LEU A 674 -27.05 -4.16 9.83
N LEU A 675 -27.00 -4.36 11.16
CA LEU A 675 -27.27 -5.67 11.76
C LEU A 675 -28.69 -6.18 11.44
N LYS A 676 -29.67 -5.28 11.33
CA LYS A 676 -31.03 -5.59 10.89
C LYS A 676 -31.20 -5.73 9.38
N LYS A 677 -30.14 -5.51 8.60
CA LYS A 677 -30.15 -5.45 7.14
C LYS A 677 -31.10 -4.37 6.59
N GLU A 678 -31.28 -3.26 7.29
CA GLU A 678 -32.11 -2.13 6.83
C GLU A 678 -31.34 -1.12 5.95
N GLY A 679 -30.03 -1.36 5.73
CA GLY A 679 -29.14 -0.46 4.99
C GLY A 679 -28.64 0.72 5.84
N LEU A 680 -28.08 1.73 5.19
CA LEU A 680 -27.62 2.97 5.84
C LEU A 680 -28.77 4.00 5.91
N PRO A 681 -29.20 4.43 7.11
CA PRO A 681 -30.22 5.47 7.23
C PRO A 681 -29.76 6.82 6.66
N LEU A 682 -30.56 7.44 5.80
CA LEU A 682 -30.25 8.73 5.17
C LEU A 682 -29.96 9.84 6.19
N MET A 683 -30.69 9.88 7.31
CA MET A 683 -30.47 10.87 8.36
C MET A 683 -29.10 10.73 9.02
N ASN A 684 -28.63 9.50 9.23
CA ASN A 684 -27.30 9.23 9.79
C ASN A 684 -26.21 9.70 8.82
N GLN A 685 -26.42 9.48 7.52
CA GLN A 685 -25.52 9.95 6.47
C GLN A 685 -25.42 11.49 6.47
N ILE A 686 -26.55 12.21 6.48
CA ILE A 686 -26.59 13.68 6.50
C ILE A 686 -25.86 14.23 7.73
N VAL A 687 -26.15 13.66 8.90
CA VAL A 687 -25.53 14.10 10.17
C VAL A 687 -24.03 13.84 10.18
N SER A 688 -23.57 12.72 9.62
CA SER A 688 -22.15 12.38 9.54
C SER A 688 -21.39 13.40 8.69
N TRP A 689 -21.91 13.72 7.50
CA TRP A 689 -21.32 14.74 6.62
C TRP A 689 -21.35 16.14 7.24
N ALA A 690 -22.44 16.53 7.89
CA ALA A 690 -22.54 17.82 8.59
C ALA A 690 -21.56 17.92 9.78
N THR A 691 -21.37 16.83 10.51
CA THR A 691 -20.40 16.76 11.62
C THR A 691 -18.97 16.88 11.10
N LEU A 692 -18.65 16.20 9.99
CA LEU A 692 -17.35 16.33 9.33
C LEU A 692 -17.04 17.79 8.95
N ALA A 693 -17.96 18.46 8.26
CA ALA A 693 -17.78 19.85 7.83
C ALA A 693 -17.67 20.83 9.01
N SER A 694 -18.52 20.66 10.04
CA SER A 694 -18.53 21.55 11.21
C SER A 694 -17.28 21.41 12.09
N SER A 695 -16.64 20.24 12.10
CA SER A 695 -15.45 19.96 12.92
C SER A 695 -14.25 20.86 12.63
N LEU A 696 -14.12 21.34 11.39
CA LEU A 696 -13.05 22.23 10.94
C LEU A 696 -13.29 23.69 11.33
N VAL A 697 -14.56 24.11 11.39
CA VAL A 697 -14.95 25.50 11.62
C VAL A 697 -15.17 25.78 13.12
N ALA A 698 -15.71 24.82 13.86
CA ALA A 698 -16.05 25.00 15.27
C ALA A 698 -14.86 25.44 16.16
N PRO A 699 -13.61 24.92 15.98
CA PRO A 699 -12.48 25.39 16.76
C PRO A 699 -12.27 26.87 16.58
N LEU A 700 -12.33 27.40 15.34
CA LEU A 700 -12.06 28.81 15.01
C LEU A 700 -12.99 29.81 15.73
N LEU A 701 -14.13 29.36 16.25
CA LEU A 701 -15.08 30.18 17.02
C LEU A 701 -14.69 30.32 18.51
N SER A 702 -13.81 29.45 19.01
CA SER A 702 -13.34 29.47 20.40
C SER A 702 -12.21 30.50 20.64
N SER A 703 -11.84 30.67 21.91
CA SER A 703 -10.75 31.55 22.35
C SER A 703 -9.38 31.11 21.82
N THR A 704 -8.48 32.07 21.56
CA THR A 704 -7.07 31.84 21.17
C THR A 704 -6.15 31.57 22.37
N ALA A 705 -6.68 31.53 23.59
CA ALA A 705 -5.92 31.14 24.77
C ALA A 705 -5.47 29.68 24.64
N LEU A 706 -4.18 29.41 24.91
CA LEU A 706 -3.52 28.15 24.58
C LEU A 706 -4.32 26.92 25.04
N SER A 707 -4.66 26.83 26.33
CA SER A 707 -5.38 25.67 26.87
C SER A 707 -6.82 25.54 26.37
N GLN A 708 -7.52 26.67 26.15
CA GLN A 708 -8.90 26.67 25.66
C GLN A 708 -8.96 26.28 24.18
N ARG A 709 -8.03 26.82 23.38
CA ARG A 709 -7.91 26.54 21.95
C ARG A 709 -7.61 25.07 21.72
N LEU A 710 -6.62 24.50 22.40
CA LEU A 710 -6.26 23.09 22.27
C LEU A 710 -7.42 22.16 22.67
N ALA A 711 -8.13 22.48 23.77
CA ALA A 711 -9.29 21.70 24.20
C ALA A 711 -10.45 21.76 23.17
N SER A 712 -10.69 22.92 22.57
CA SER A 712 -11.71 23.08 21.54
C SER A 712 -11.36 22.36 20.24
N ILE A 713 -10.09 22.37 19.82
CA ILE A 713 -9.61 21.59 18.67
C ILE A 713 -9.84 20.09 18.92
N LEU A 714 -9.42 19.58 20.09
CA LEU A 714 -9.63 18.18 20.46
C LEU A 714 -11.11 17.79 20.39
N LEU A 715 -11.98 18.53 21.08
CA LEU A 715 -13.41 18.19 21.17
C LEU A 715 -14.08 18.19 19.79
N SER A 716 -13.69 19.12 18.91
CA SER A 716 -14.23 19.22 17.56
C SER A 716 -13.78 18.07 16.64
N LEU A 717 -12.51 17.68 16.71
CA LEU A 717 -12.00 16.59 15.89
C LEU A 717 -12.47 15.23 16.41
N MET A 718 -12.68 15.07 17.71
CA MET A 718 -13.15 13.83 18.32
C MET A 718 -14.53 13.41 17.82
N SER A 719 -15.48 14.32 17.58
CA SER A 719 -16.78 13.94 17.03
C SER A 719 -16.65 13.25 15.67
N THR A 720 -15.79 13.77 14.78
CA THR A 720 -15.51 13.11 13.50
C THR A 720 -14.73 11.81 13.63
N TYR A 721 -13.78 11.75 14.57
CA TYR A 721 -13.00 10.54 14.80
C TYR A 721 -13.87 9.40 15.32
N LEU A 722 -14.87 9.70 16.17
CA LEU A 722 -15.84 8.71 16.67
C LEU A 722 -16.70 8.12 15.55
N LEU A 723 -17.20 8.95 14.62
CA LEU A 723 -17.97 8.48 13.45
C LEU A 723 -17.18 7.48 12.58
N LEU A 724 -15.85 7.59 12.61
CA LEU A 724 -14.92 6.77 11.83
C LEU A 724 -14.30 5.62 12.66
N SER A 725 -14.77 5.34 13.87
CA SER A 725 -14.19 4.36 14.79
C SER A 725 -15.08 3.14 15.01
N THR A 726 -14.48 1.95 15.10
CA THR A 726 -15.18 0.69 15.35
C THR A 726 -14.77 0.01 16.67
N GLY A 727 -13.71 0.47 17.35
CA GLY A 727 -13.24 -0.13 18.61
C GLY A 727 -12.34 0.77 19.49
N TYR A 728 -11.27 0.17 20.04
CA TYR A 728 -10.37 0.81 21.02
C TYR A 728 -9.63 2.05 20.50
N GLU A 729 -9.47 2.18 19.18
CA GLU A 729 -8.77 3.29 18.55
C GLU A 729 -9.44 4.63 18.82
N ALA A 730 -10.74 4.62 19.16
CA ALA A 730 -11.48 5.80 19.60
C ALA A 730 -10.84 6.48 20.83
N LEU A 731 -10.13 5.73 21.68
CA LEU A 731 -9.45 6.24 22.87
C LEU A 731 -8.09 6.88 22.57
N PHE A 732 -7.49 6.57 21.42
CA PHE A 732 -6.11 6.96 21.11
C PHE A 732 -5.90 8.47 21.00
N PRO A 733 -6.68 9.24 20.21
CA PRO A 733 -6.45 10.68 20.09
C PRO A 733 -6.65 11.43 21.42
N LEU A 734 -7.49 10.89 22.31
CA LEU A 734 -7.70 11.42 23.65
C LEU A 734 -6.44 11.25 24.51
N VAL A 735 -5.88 10.04 24.59
CA VAL A 735 -4.65 9.76 25.35
C VAL A 735 -3.47 10.54 24.76
N LEU A 736 -3.33 10.56 23.43
CA LEU A 736 -2.31 11.33 22.73
C LEU A 736 -2.40 12.81 23.10
N SER A 737 -3.60 13.40 23.10
CA SER A 737 -3.81 14.81 23.43
C SER A 737 -3.47 15.16 24.87
N CYS A 738 -3.79 14.25 25.81
CA CYS A 738 -3.37 14.40 27.20
C CYS A 738 -1.84 14.39 27.31
N LEU A 739 -1.15 13.47 26.62
CA LEU A 739 0.32 13.45 26.60
C LEU A 739 0.90 14.72 25.97
N MET A 740 0.33 15.20 24.86
CA MET A 740 0.75 16.44 24.21
C MET A 740 0.62 17.66 25.12
N PHE A 741 -0.47 17.75 25.89
CA PHE A 741 -0.63 18.82 26.87
C PHE A 741 0.43 18.76 27.97
N VAL A 742 0.80 17.56 28.41
CA VAL A 742 1.89 17.37 29.39
C VAL A 742 3.25 17.66 28.76
N TRP A 743 3.49 17.32 27.50
CA TRP A 743 4.72 17.65 26.78
C TRP A 743 5.01 19.16 26.81
N ILE A 744 4.00 19.99 26.54
CA ILE A 744 4.11 21.45 26.61
C ILE A 744 4.55 21.90 28.01
N GLN A 745 3.98 21.32 29.07
CA GLN A 745 4.36 21.65 30.44
C GLN A 745 5.80 21.22 30.77
N VAL A 746 6.20 20.02 30.34
CA VAL A 746 7.55 19.49 30.56
C VAL A 746 8.62 20.38 29.91
N GLU A 747 8.40 20.83 28.67
CA GLU A 747 9.33 21.73 27.98
C GLU A 747 9.43 23.10 28.66
N GLN A 748 8.29 23.63 29.14
CA GLN A 748 8.26 24.89 29.87
C GLN A 748 9.03 24.81 31.20
N GLU A 749 8.92 23.70 31.93
CA GLU A 749 9.65 23.48 33.19
C GLU A 749 11.16 23.26 32.97
N THR A 750 11.54 22.65 31.84
CA THR A 750 12.95 22.37 31.51
C THR A 750 13.74 23.64 31.15
N LEU A 751 13.09 24.63 30.51
CA LEU A 751 13.72 25.90 30.15
C LEU A 751 13.97 26.87 31.31
N GLN A 752 13.27 26.69 32.44
CA GLN A 752 13.44 27.56 33.60
C GLN A 752 14.83 27.35 34.24
N GLN A 753 15.81 28.12 33.78
CA GLN A 753 17.08 28.30 34.48
C GLN A 753 16.83 29.06 35.79
N PRO A 754 17.60 28.78 36.86
CA PRO A 754 17.50 29.53 38.12
C PRO A 754 17.80 31.02 37.84
N GLY A 755 16.78 31.88 37.92
CA GLY A 755 16.95 33.34 37.79
C GLY A 755 15.97 34.08 36.88
N VAL A 756 15.25 33.41 35.97
CA VAL A 756 14.23 34.08 35.12
C VAL A 756 12.87 34.03 35.80
N SER A 757 12.41 35.17 36.34
CA SER A 757 11.21 35.25 37.21
C SER A 757 9.85 35.20 36.49
N CYS A 758 9.81 34.91 35.19
CA CYS A 758 8.56 34.98 34.42
C CYS A 758 7.86 33.61 34.38
N LYS A 759 7.20 33.21 35.48
CA LYS A 759 6.16 32.17 35.41
C LYS A 759 4.94 32.74 34.68
N GLN A 760 4.97 32.89 33.37
CA GLN A 760 3.72 33.02 32.61
C GLN A 760 2.97 31.70 32.76
N LYS A 761 1.81 31.74 33.44
CA LYS A 761 0.94 30.57 33.55
C LYS A 761 0.50 30.18 32.14
N LEU A 762 0.48 28.88 31.83
CA LEU A 762 0.06 28.39 30.51
C LEU A 762 -1.29 28.95 30.03
N THR A 763 -2.18 29.31 30.97
CA THR A 763 -3.48 29.94 30.67
C THR A 763 -3.42 31.40 30.23
N SER A 764 -2.34 32.14 30.52
CA SER A 764 -2.18 33.53 30.08
C SER A 764 -1.53 33.62 28.70
N ILE A 765 -0.98 32.53 28.18
CA ILE A 765 -0.35 32.49 26.86
C ILE A 765 -1.44 32.40 25.78
N GLN A 766 -1.39 33.31 24.82
CA GLN A 766 -2.26 33.29 23.64
C GLN A 766 -1.43 32.94 22.41
N PHE A 767 -2.01 32.14 21.52
CA PHE A 767 -1.38 31.83 20.23
C PHE A 767 -1.17 33.07 19.35
N THR A 768 -1.93 34.14 19.60
CA THR A 768 -1.86 35.42 18.87
C THR A 768 -0.77 36.37 19.35
N CYS A 769 0.02 36.01 20.37
CA CYS A 769 1.13 36.85 20.80
C CYS A 769 2.20 36.86 19.70
N ASP A 770 2.21 37.90 18.86
CA ASP A 770 3.27 38.18 17.90
C ASP A 770 4.57 38.36 18.69
N THR A 771 5.29 37.26 18.89
CA THR A 771 6.62 37.32 19.48
C THR A 771 7.50 37.94 18.41
N ASP A 772 7.89 39.21 18.58
CA ASP A 772 8.77 39.91 17.65
C ASP A 772 9.95 39.00 17.27
N ILE A 773 10.25 38.89 15.97
CA ILE A 773 11.30 38.03 15.42
C ILE A 773 12.66 38.25 16.11
N ALA A 774 12.86 39.41 16.73
CA ALA A 774 14.04 39.77 17.50
C ALA A 774 14.24 38.98 18.82
N GLN A 775 13.21 38.28 19.34
CA GLN A 775 13.30 37.52 20.60
C GLN A 775 13.58 36.02 20.41
N PHE A 776 13.68 35.51 19.17
CA PHE A 776 13.98 34.09 18.98
C PHE A 776 15.43 33.76 19.38
N ARG A 777 15.60 32.77 20.26
CA ARG A 777 16.93 32.27 20.64
C ARG A 777 17.51 31.37 19.55
N GLN A 778 18.84 31.22 19.57
CA GLN A 778 19.56 30.26 18.71
C GLN A 778 19.35 28.80 19.16
N LEU A 779 19.66 27.86 18.26
CA LEU A 779 19.51 26.41 18.53
C LEU A 779 20.51 25.93 19.59
N CYS A 780 20.02 25.16 20.55
CA CYS A 780 20.81 24.43 21.53
C CYS A 780 20.65 22.92 21.34
N PRO A 781 21.50 22.07 21.96
CA PRO A 781 21.38 20.61 21.84
C PRO A 781 20.00 20.06 22.24
N ASP A 782 19.32 20.68 23.19
CA ASP A 782 17.95 20.30 23.59
C ASP A 782 16.92 20.49 22.46
N ASP A 783 17.22 21.31 21.45
CA ASP A 783 16.34 21.51 20.30
C ASP A 783 16.40 20.33 19.33
N ILE A 784 17.54 19.64 19.24
CA ILE A 784 17.63 18.37 18.50
C ILE A 784 16.70 17.33 19.15
N ARG A 785 16.64 17.29 20.49
CA ARG A 785 15.70 16.43 21.22
C ARG A 785 14.25 16.81 20.94
N ARG A 786 13.91 18.11 20.90
CA ARG A 786 12.54 18.58 20.55
C ARG A 786 12.16 18.20 19.12
N ALA A 787 13.08 18.32 18.17
CA ALA A 787 12.89 17.88 16.80
C ALA A 787 12.66 16.36 16.72
N PHE A 788 13.45 15.57 17.44
CA PHE A 788 13.27 14.12 17.54
C PHE A 788 11.92 13.74 18.17
N PHE A 789 11.51 14.40 19.26
CA PHE A 789 10.21 14.18 19.89
C PHE A 789 9.06 14.48 18.94
N LEU A 790 9.17 15.57 18.16
CA LEU A 790 8.18 15.88 17.14
C LEU A 790 8.06 14.72 16.13
N VAL A 791 9.17 14.28 15.53
CA VAL A 791 9.17 13.17 14.57
C VAL A 791 8.59 11.91 15.21
N PHE A 792 9.03 11.56 16.43
CA PHE A 792 8.54 10.40 17.17
C PHE A 792 7.03 10.46 17.42
N PHE A 793 6.49 11.61 17.83
CA PHE A 793 5.06 11.77 18.09
C PHE A 793 4.23 11.79 16.82
N LEU A 794 4.76 12.31 15.70
CA LEU A 794 4.10 12.23 14.40
C LEU A 794 4.03 10.77 13.92
N LEU A 795 5.11 9.99 14.11
CA LEU A 795 5.10 8.56 13.81
C LEU A 795 4.19 7.78 14.77
N THR A 796 4.13 8.15 16.04
CA THR A 796 3.17 7.58 17.00
C THR A 796 1.74 7.91 16.60
N ALA A 797 1.46 9.14 16.19
CA ALA A 797 0.17 9.58 15.68
C ALA A 797 -0.26 8.77 14.44
N PHE A 798 0.71 8.41 13.59
CA PHE A 798 0.47 7.64 12.38
C PHE A 798 0.31 6.13 12.63
N PHE A 799 1.17 5.51 13.44
CA PHE A 799 1.24 4.06 13.63
C PHE A 799 0.58 3.56 14.93
N GLY A 800 0.16 4.46 15.82
CA GLY A 800 -0.30 4.12 17.16
C GLY A 800 -1.53 3.21 17.18
N THR A 801 -2.45 3.38 16.23
CA THR A 801 -3.67 2.55 16.11
C THR A 801 -3.75 1.72 14.83
N GLY A 802 -2.85 1.94 13.86
CA GLY A 802 -2.89 1.34 12.53
C GLY A 802 -2.56 2.36 11.43
N ASN A 803 -2.30 1.91 10.21
CA ASN A 803 -1.90 2.77 9.08
C ASN A 803 -2.59 2.37 7.75
N ILE A 804 -2.45 3.19 6.70
CA ILE A 804 -2.86 2.90 5.29
C ILE A 804 -1.76 2.15 4.52
N ALA A 805 -0.69 1.65 5.17
CA ALA A 805 0.43 1.07 4.40
C ALA A 805 -0.01 -0.14 3.55
N SER A 806 -1.11 -0.78 3.95
CA SER A 806 -1.97 -1.54 3.04
C SER A 806 -3.39 -0.98 3.13
N ILE A 807 -4.00 -0.66 2.00
CA ILE A 807 -5.43 -0.28 1.91
C ILE A 807 -6.32 -1.35 2.58
N ASN A 808 -5.84 -2.58 2.63
CA ASN A 808 -6.55 -3.75 3.16
C ASN A 808 -6.38 -3.90 4.68
N SER A 809 -5.58 -3.04 5.31
CA SER A 809 -5.58 -2.91 6.77
C SER A 809 -6.80 -2.17 7.32
N PHE A 810 -7.69 -1.69 6.45
CA PHE A 810 -8.92 -1.01 6.86
C PHE A 810 -10.11 -1.94 6.96
N ASP A 811 -10.83 -1.79 8.07
CA ASP A 811 -12.19 -2.27 8.17
C ASP A 811 -13.11 -1.30 7.44
N LEU A 812 -13.71 -1.73 6.33
CA LEU A 812 -14.73 -1.00 5.58
C LEU A 812 -15.87 -0.51 6.48
N ALA A 813 -16.15 -1.21 7.59
CA ALA A 813 -17.14 -0.78 8.57
C ALA A 813 -16.85 0.59 9.21
N SER A 814 -15.61 1.08 9.14
CA SER A 814 -15.23 2.40 9.66
C SER A 814 -15.90 3.56 8.92
N VAL A 815 -16.30 3.39 7.66
CA VAL A 815 -16.90 4.46 6.83
C VAL A 815 -18.43 4.33 6.69
N TYR A 816 -19.04 3.30 7.26
CA TYR A 816 -20.46 3.00 7.06
C TYR A 816 -21.41 4.08 7.58
N CYS A 817 -20.99 4.94 8.51
CA CYS A 817 -21.78 6.12 8.88
C CYS A 817 -21.96 7.11 7.72
N PHE A 818 -21.13 7.03 6.68
CA PHE A 818 -21.11 7.91 5.51
C PHE A 818 -21.61 7.22 4.23
N LEU A 819 -21.20 5.98 3.95
CA LEU A 819 -21.60 5.21 2.77
C LEU A 819 -21.36 3.70 2.92
N THR A 820 -22.19 2.88 2.25
CA THR A 820 -22.05 1.40 2.17
C THR A 820 -21.74 0.90 0.76
N VAL A 821 -22.22 1.59 -0.27
CA VAL A 821 -21.89 1.31 -1.67
C VAL A 821 -20.39 1.48 -1.88
N PHE A 822 -19.75 0.53 -2.56
CA PHE A 822 -18.31 0.59 -2.80
C PHE A 822 -17.94 1.88 -3.56
N SER A 823 -17.10 2.71 -2.92
CA SER A 823 -16.57 3.92 -3.52
C SER A 823 -15.15 4.18 -3.00
N PRO A 824 -14.12 3.62 -3.66
CA PRO A 824 -12.77 3.58 -3.12
C PRO A 824 -12.20 4.97 -2.82
N PHE A 825 -12.49 5.97 -3.66
CA PHE A 825 -12.01 7.35 -3.45
C PHE A 825 -12.63 8.03 -2.24
N MET A 826 -13.95 7.89 -2.06
CA MET A 826 -14.65 8.54 -0.95
C MET A 826 -14.31 7.87 0.37
N MET A 827 -14.28 6.53 0.38
CA MET A 827 -13.87 5.73 1.53
C MET A 827 -12.42 6.04 1.91
N GLY A 828 -11.49 6.06 0.93
CA GLY A 828 -10.09 6.41 1.15
C GLY A 828 -9.91 7.83 1.71
N ALA A 829 -10.65 8.82 1.20
CA ALA A 829 -10.59 10.19 1.70
C ALA A 829 -11.03 10.32 3.16
N LEU A 830 -12.10 9.61 3.56
CA LEU A 830 -12.56 9.56 4.96
C LEU A 830 -11.52 8.90 5.88
N MET A 831 -10.86 7.85 5.42
CA MET A 831 -9.79 7.18 6.18
C MET A 831 -8.54 8.07 6.31
N MET A 832 -8.16 8.78 5.24
CA MET A 832 -7.08 9.78 5.30
C MET A 832 -7.42 10.90 6.29
N TRP A 833 -8.68 11.33 6.37
CA TRP A 833 -9.13 12.29 7.37
C TRP A 833 -9.00 11.74 8.81
N LYS A 834 -9.39 10.47 9.05
CA LYS A 834 -9.22 9.82 10.36
C LYS A 834 -7.77 9.88 10.86
N ILE A 835 -6.82 9.62 9.96
CA ILE A 835 -5.38 9.59 10.27
C ILE A 835 -4.81 11.01 10.43
N LEU A 836 -5.33 11.99 9.68
CA LEU A 836 -4.91 13.38 9.79
C LEU A 836 -5.17 13.99 11.18
N ILE A 837 -6.23 13.57 11.87
CA ILE A 837 -6.63 14.12 13.17
C ILE A 837 -5.50 14.03 14.23
N PRO A 838 -4.92 12.86 14.54
CA PRO A 838 -3.75 12.76 15.42
C PRO A 838 -2.57 13.67 15.03
N PHE A 839 -2.25 13.79 13.74
CA PHE A 839 -1.18 14.68 13.27
C PHE A 839 -1.47 16.15 13.59
N VAL A 840 -2.70 16.60 13.35
CA VAL A 840 -3.11 17.98 13.66
C VAL A 840 -2.97 18.24 15.17
N LEU A 841 -3.34 17.28 16.02
CA LEU A 841 -3.21 17.40 17.48
C LEU A 841 -1.74 17.54 17.91
N VAL A 842 -0.83 16.73 17.37
CA VAL A 842 0.61 16.82 17.63
C VAL A 842 1.17 18.17 17.16
N MET A 843 0.80 18.63 15.97
CA MET A 843 1.33 19.88 15.42
C MET A 843 0.80 21.12 16.14
N CYS A 844 -0.47 21.13 16.57
CA CYS A 844 -0.99 22.20 17.42
C CYS A 844 -0.27 22.27 18.78
N ALA A 845 0.09 21.11 19.35
CA ALA A 845 0.87 21.07 20.58
C ALA A 845 2.32 21.52 20.35
N PHE A 846 2.90 21.16 19.21
CA PHE A 846 4.24 21.57 18.86
C PHE A 846 4.36 23.10 18.61
N GLU A 847 3.36 23.73 17.98
CA GLU A 847 3.23 25.20 17.92
C GLU A 847 3.20 25.82 19.32
N ALA A 848 2.48 25.22 20.27
CA ALA A 848 2.50 25.66 21.66
C ALA A 848 3.88 25.49 22.33
N VAL A 849 4.63 24.43 22.00
CA VAL A 849 6.02 24.26 22.43
C VAL A 849 6.90 25.38 21.85
N GLN A 850 6.80 25.70 20.56
CA GLN A 850 7.59 26.76 19.94
C GLN A 850 7.36 28.12 20.61
N ILE A 851 6.11 28.48 20.88
CA ILE A 851 5.74 29.73 21.54
C ILE A 851 6.25 29.77 22.99
N THR A 852 6.05 28.69 23.74
CA THR A 852 6.50 28.62 25.15
C THR A 852 8.02 28.60 25.30
N THR A 853 8.75 28.14 24.27
CA THR A 853 10.21 28.00 24.28
C THR A 853 10.96 29.11 23.54
N GLN A 854 10.25 30.07 22.93
CA GLN A 854 10.79 31.16 22.10
C GLN A 854 11.73 30.67 21.00
N LEU A 855 11.35 29.56 20.35
CA LEU A 855 12.14 28.91 19.31
C LEU A 855 11.76 29.39 17.92
N SER A 856 12.77 29.60 17.06
CA SER A 856 12.53 29.80 15.64
C SER A 856 12.13 28.49 14.99
N SER A 857 10.95 28.46 14.37
CA SER A 857 10.45 27.30 13.62
C SER A 857 11.42 26.83 12.53
N LYS A 858 12.10 27.76 11.86
CA LYS A 858 12.98 27.49 10.69
C LYS A 858 14.12 26.54 11.02
N GLY A 859 14.88 26.81 12.08
CA GLY A 859 16.02 25.99 12.45
C GLY A 859 15.61 24.56 12.82
N LEU A 860 14.48 24.42 13.52
CA LEU A 860 13.97 23.11 13.90
C LEU A 860 13.47 22.31 12.68
N PHE A 861 12.78 22.96 11.74
CA PHE A 861 12.34 22.30 10.51
C PHE A 861 13.52 21.74 9.69
N LEU A 862 14.68 22.41 9.68
CA LEU A 862 15.88 21.88 9.03
C LEU A 862 16.46 20.66 9.75
N VAL A 863 16.37 20.60 11.09
CA VAL A 863 16.78 19.40 11.85
C VAL A 863 15.84 18.23 11.58
N VAL A 864 14.54 18.49 11.58
CA VAL A 864 13.52 17.49 11.22
C VAL A 864 13.73 16.98 9.80
N LEU A 865 14.04 17.87 8.86
CA LEU A 865 14.37 17.52 7.48
C LEU A 865 15.54 16.54 7.41
N ILE A 866 16.64 16.79 8.13
CA ILE A 866 17.79 15.87 8.15
C ILE A 866 17.39 14.50 8.73
N ILE A 867 16.61 14.48 9.82
CA ILE A 867 16.12 13.22 10.43
C ILE A 867 15.30 12.42 9.40
N SER A 868 14.38 13.10 8.71
CA SER A 868 13.56 12.49 7.66
C SER A 868 14.41 12.02 6.47
N ASP A 869 15.42 12.78 6.04
CA ASP A 869 16.30 12.39 4.92
C ASP A 869 17.16 11.16 5.24
N ILE A 870 17.66 11.03 6.47
CA ILE A 870 18.39 9.83 6.92
C ILE A 870 17.47 8.61 6.86
N MET A 871 16.24 8.74 7.37
CA MET A 871 15.25 7.67 7.30
C MET A 871 14.87 7.34 5.86
N ALA A 872 14.71 8.35 5.00
CA ALA A 872 14.36 8.16 3.59
C ALA A 872 15.47 7.43 2.83
N LEU A 873 16.74 7.77 3.06
CA LEU A 873 17.87 7.05 2.47
C LEU A 873 17.94 5.60 2.96
N HIS A 874 17.63 5.35 4.23
CA HIS A 874 17.52 3.98 4.74
C HIS A 874 16.41 3.22 4.00
N PHE A 875 15.21 3.81 3.88
CA PHE A 875 14.09 3.17 3.16
C PHE A 875 14.33 3.03 1.66
N PHE A 876 15.10 3.93 1.03
CA PHE A 876 15.49 3.83 -0.38
C PHE A 876 16.19 2.50 -0.68
N PHE A 877 17.12 2.07 0.18
CA PHE A 877 17.80 0.78 0.04
C PHE A 877 16.94 -0.42 0.45
N LEU A 878 15.83 -0.19 1.16
CA LEU A 878 14.87 -1.22 1.54
C LEU A 878 13.68 -1.35 0.57
N VAL A 879 13.65 -0.57 -0.53
CA VAL A 879 12.63 -0.70 -1.57
C VAL A 879 12.72 -2.11 -2.18
N LYS A 880 11.57 -2.78 -2.25
CA LYS A 880 11.41 -4.10 -2.83
C LYS A 880 10.56 -4.00 -4.11
N ASP A 881 10.99 -4.72 -5.14
CA ASP A 881 10.31 -4.92 -6.43
C ASP A 881 9.91 -6.39 -6.65
N SER A 882 10.18 -7.24 -5.66
CA SER A 882 9.94 -8.68 -5.69
C SER A 882 9.48 -9.17 -4.31
N GLY A 883 8.96 -10.39 -4.27
CA GLY A 883 8.29 -10.92 -3.08
C GLY A 883 6.82 -10.56 -3.07
N SER A 884 6.25 -10.35 -1.89
CA SER A 884 4.82 -10.06 -1.83
C SER A 884 4.49 -8.63 -2.29
N TRP A 885 3.31 -8.37 -2.83
CA TRP A 885 2.87 -6.98 -3.04
C TRP A 885 2.59 -6.24 -1.78
N LEU A 886 2.28 -6.96 -0.69
CA LEU A 886 2.35 -6.37 0.63
C LEU A 886 3.79 -5.90 0.88
N ASP A 887 4.81 -6.70 0.62
CA ASP A 887 6.22 -6.29 0.75
C ASP A 887 6.57 -5.09 -0.14
N ILE A 888 6.21 -5.15 -1.43
CA ILE A 888 6.46 -4.10 -2.42
C ILE A 888 5.74 -2.82 -2.01
N GLY A 889 4.41 -2.88 -1.86
CA GLY A 889 3.55 -1.76 -1.49
C GLY A 889 3.91 -1.18 -0.12
N THR A 890 4.27 -2.00 0.85
CA THR A 890 4.77 -1.57 2.17
C THR A 890 6.11 -0.84 2.02
N SER A 891 7.05 -1.37 1.23
CA SER A 891 8.36 -0.74 1.03
C SER A 891 8.24 0.63 0.33
N ILE A 892 7.37 0.75 -0.68
CA ILE A 892 7.02 2.02 -1.33
C ILE A 892 6.38 2.94 -0.30
N SER A 893 5.36 2.47 0.41
CA SER A 893 4.62 3.26 1.40
C SER A 893 5.57 3.82 2.45
N HIS A 894 6.47 3.02 3.00
CA HIS A 894 7.46 3.47 3.99
C HIS A 894 8.33 4.60 3.44
N TYR A 895 8.89 4.43 2.25
CA TYR A 895 9.70 5.46 1.60
C TYR A 895 8.88 6.74 1.32
N VAL A 896 7.68 6.60 0.75
CA VAL A 896 6.79 7.70 0.40
C VAL A 896 6.30 8.45 1.65
N ILE A 897 5.96 7.76 2.73
CA ILE A 897 5.54 8.37 4.00
C ILE A 897 6.65 9.26 4.52
N VAL A 898 7.90 8.79 4.58
CA VAL A 898 9.02 9.59 5.09
C VAL A 898 9.36 10.74 4.14
N MET A 899 9.40 10.51 2.83
CA MET A 899 9.66 11.56 1.84
C MET A 899 8.58 12.66 1.84
N SER A 900 7.32 12.25 1.93
CA SER A 900 6.18 13.18 1.98
C SER A 900 6.04 13.85 3.33
N MET A 901 6.57 13.27 4.42
CA MET A 901 6.56 13.85 5.76
C MET A 901 7.09 15.28 5.75
N THR A 902 8.17 15.57 5.00
CA THR A 902 8.72 16.91 4.88
C THR A 902 7.73 17.93 4.30
N ILE A 903 7.05 17.58 3.21
CA ILE A 903 6.06 18.45 2.56
C ILE A 903 4.82 18.59 3.44
N PHE A 904 4.38 17.45 3.98
CA PHE A 904 3.22 17.35 4.85
C PHE A 904 3.41 18.11 6.16
N LEU A 905 4.62 18.14 6.72
CA LEU A 905 4.97 18.95 7.88
C LEU A 905 4.76 20.44 7.64
N VAL A 906 5.11 20.96 6.46
CA VAL A 906 4.88 22.37 6.10
C VAL A 906 3.37 22.65 6.01
N PHE A 907 2.61 21.75 5.37
CA PHE A 907 1.16 21.84 5.29
C PHE A 907 0.51 21.79 6.68
N LEU A 908 0.87 20.81 7.50
CA LEU A 908 0.38 20.65 8.87
C LEU A 908 0.74 21.85 9.74
N ASN A 909 1.93 22.43 9.56
CA ASN A 909 2.32 23.64 10.26
C ASN A 909 1.41 24.81 9.87
N GLY A 910 1.13 24.99 8.57
CA GLY A 910 0.17 25.99 8.11
C GLY A 910 -1.25 25.77 8.67
N LEU A 911 -1.72 24.51 8.69
CA LEU A 911 -3.02 24.15 9.25
C LEU A 911 -3.08 24.35 10.76
N ALA A 912 -2.04 23.95 11.49
CA ALA A 912 -1.93 24.16 12.93
C ALA A 912 -1.92 25.66 13.26
N GLN A 913 -1.18 26.47 12.51
CA GLN A 913 -1.19 27.93 12.65
C GLN A 913 -2.58 28.52 12.36
N LEU A 914 -3.26 28.07 11.31
CA LEU A 914 -4.62 28.49 10.99
C LEU A 914 -5.58 28.17 12.15
N LEU A 915 -5.58 26.93 12.63
CA LEU A 915 -6.47 26.46 13.69
C LEU A 915 -6.18 27.12 15.05
N THR A 916 -4.91 27.40 15.36
CA THR A 916 -4.51 27.93 16.67
C THR A 916 -4.61 29.46 16.75
N THR A 917 -4.12 30.17 15.73
CA THR A 917 -3.97 31.64 15.75
C THR A 917 -5.21 32.41 15.26
N LYS A 918 -5.97 31.88 14.30
CA LYS A 918 -7.13 32.59 13.74
C LYS A 918 -8.36 32.43 14.62
N LYS A 919 -9.15 33.50 14.76
CA LYS A 919 -10.47 33.50 15.42
C LYS A 919 -11.51 34.10 14.49
N LEU A 920 -12.57 33.34 14.19
CA LEU A 920 -13.72 33.82 13.43
C LEU A 920 -14.71 34.49 14.39
N GLN A 921 -15.16 35.70 14.05
CA GLN A 921 -16.22 36.39 14.79
C GLN A 921 -17.57 36.15 14.11
N LEU A 922 -18.43 35.33 14.72
CA LEU A 922 -19.85 35.25 14.35
C LEU A 922 -20.53 36.54 14.85
N CYS A 923 -21.02 37.37 13.93
CA CYS A 923 -21.59 38.70 14.19
C CYS A 923 -20.61 39.68 14.84
N GLY A 924 -19.74 40.27 14.03
CA GLY A 924 -19.41 41.67 14.25
C GLY A 924 -20.73 42.45 14.24
N LYS A 925 -20.98 43.30 15.24
CA LYS A 925 -22.04 44.31 15.12
C LYS A 925 -21.94 44.89 13.71
N PRO A 926 -23.00 44.91 12.88
CA PRO A 926 -22.93 45.67 11.66
C PRO A 926 -22.50 47.06 12.09
N LYS A 927 -21.40 47.58 11.53
CA LYS A 927 -21.11 49.00 11.65
C LYS A 927 -22.37 49.68 11.13
N SER A 928 -23.18 50.27 12.01
CA SER A 928 -24.33 51.05 11.60
C SER A 928 -23.79 52.31 10.94
N HIS A 929 -23.49 52.20 9.65
CA HIS A 929 -23.35 53.35 8.76
C HIS A 929 -24.58 53.34 7.85
N LEU A 930 -25.70 53.80 8.41
CA LEU A 930 -26.98 54.18 7.79
C LEU A 930 -27.94 54.41 8.96
N MET A 931 -28.39 55.61 9.31
CA MET A 931 -28.24 56.95 8.75
C MET A 931 -28.40 57.93 9.92
#